data_AF-A0A0P7BZF1-F1
#
_entry.id   AF-A0A0P7BZF1-F1
#
_cell.length_a   1.000
_cell.length_b   1.000
_cell.length_c   1.000
_cell.angle_alpha   90.00
_cell.angle_beta   90.00
_cell.angle_gamma   90.00
#
_symmetry.space_group_name_H-M   'P 1'
#
loop_
_entity.id
_entity.type
_entity.pdbx_description
1 polymer ?
#
loop_
_entity_poly.entity_id
_entity_poly.type
_entity_poly.pdbx_seq_one_letter_code
_entity_poly.pdbx_strand_id
1 'polypeptide(L)'
;MGYQLGIHLGASETTVAVADAGWPSLVPIGASVTVPTVLHLGPGGSVGGGGLAAARLARTDPAQFAQRFVERLGDPTPILVGGVGYSASALVARYLSWLVEQVTAVRGGPPELAVVIAPGSWPGRRREALADALARVEADIPILARSTTDAFAALLDRSGRAMPGHHAGSFDLGTNWFEAAVYAAMPAGVLVTGGPVGLADTTTTMLDELLRTHVLAQAAATSQAAITPTTATSTPPAATPPAPGSTPSAPADGLLAACAAAREELIAEESTSIEVGAAESGTGTAISVPVTRAEYENLVRPMIEDSVRALARALRSVPAAPEDLSLVILRGPGARIPLVGRLLSESVGATTRCEIQAESDLALGAALLAAAENPTEPASSQTVVLGPAAYVTTPPPSIPPISRPPTISSPVDTPPGAVAAGGDAGTGAAIGAGIGASAPAPVTALTALADGGATASPLVARAGAGDGSRTVRPAGPAGPFGSTRKLIAAAAALIVFVAGSVTLGLVLADGDEEPAAITAADTGSLPKSTIDQHPQLPADQMRNAEEAADLSAEYATAPTTTAEPGANTVISTGSAEVAPITGTAYAMFREVQKGVTVQVSATDTDDGLAKLCSGQADIAGASFALSDPACKDKVVGFEIAHHLLPIVVPKANTWVKCLTVAQVGEIWKRDSTVTSWNQVDPAFPNVPVRLVGPGPQTVHAKVFLASMTGSSDNTRQYQEVELEEVAEDVEYVQGAIGFMDYANFLSAADEVRAIQIDSGFGCVEPNALTAGTGMYLPLCKPLYIYASKESLRKPGVAAFMRYYMENQRQVTDRAHFVARDDATIRDNLAIVNGMTAGVEAVRT
;
A
#
# COMPACT_ATOMS: atom_id res chain seq x y z
N MET A 1 -9.57 34.31 -4.35
CA MET A 1 -9.59 32.90 -4.75
C MET A 1 -8.48 32.24 -3.95
N GLY A 2 -8.79 31.22 -3.16
CA GLY A 2 -7.73 30.47 -2.49
C GLY A 2 -6.99 29.57 -3.46
N TYR A 3 -5.88 29.00 -2.99
CA TYR A 3 -5.00 28.17 -3.79
C TYR A 3 -4.53 26.96 -3.00
N GLN A 4 -4.10 25.94 -3.74
CA GLN A 4 -3.62 24.70 -3.16
C GLN A 4 -2.10 24.63 -3.31
N LEU A 5 -1.41 24.10 -2.30
CA LEU A 5 0.04 24.05 -2.24
C LEU A 5 0.55 22.61 -2.38
N GLY A 6 1.43 22.36 -3.34
CA GLY A 6 2.19 21.12 -3.48
C GLY A 6 3.63 21.30 -3.04
N ILE A 7 4.15 20.39 -2.22
CA ILE A 7 5.51 20.45 -1.69
C ILE A 7 6.23 19.13 -1.97
N HIS A 8 7.26 19.17 -2.81
CA HIS A 8 8.23 18.08 -2.91
C HIS A 8 9.35 18.29 -1.90
N LEU A 9 9.25 17.61 -0.76
CA LEU A 9 10.25 17.67 0.31
C LEU A 9 11.40 16.71 0.01
N GLY A 10 12.39 17.18 -0.74
CA GLY A 10 13.59 16.39 -0.98
C GLY A 10 14.63 16.53 0.14
N ALA A 11 15.52 15.55 0.25
CA ALA A 11 16.51 15.53 1.32
C ALA A 11 17.56 16.64 1.23
N SER A 12 17.92 17.04 0.01
CA SER A 12 18.90 18.11 -0.27
C SER A 12 18.22 19.37 -0.78
N GLU A 13 17.16 19.21 -1.56
CA GLU A 13 16.43 20.30 -2.20
C GLU A 13 14.92 20.10 -2.07
N THR A 14 14.20 21.20 -1.97
CA THR A 14 12.74 21.27 -1.89
C THR A 14 12.23 22.12 -3.04
N THR A 15 11.15 21.68 -3.66
CA THR A 15 10.43 22.46 -4.68
C THR A 15 8.97 22.60 -4.29
N VAL A 16 8.37 23.73 -4.63
CA VAL A 16 6.98 24.04 -4.28
C VAL A 16 6.21 24.50 -5.51
N ALA A 17 4.94 24.12 -5.57
CA ALA A 17 4.02 24.50 -6.63
C ALA A 17 2.66 24.89 -6.05
N VAL A 18 1.89 25.65 -6.83
CA VAL A 18 0.53 26.05 -6.48
C VAL A 18 -0.44 25.79 -7.61
N ALA A 19 -1.68 25.50 -7.25
CA ALA A 19 -2.79 25.32 -8.17
C ALA A 19 -3.95 26.27 -7.81
N ASP A 20 -4.30 27.14 -8.75
CA ASP A 20 -5.32 28.18 -8.64
C ASP A 20 -6.22 28.09 -9.89
N ALA A 21 -7.14 27.13 -9.93
CA ALA A 21 -8.03 26.86 -11.06
C ALA A 21 -7.29 26.82 -12.42
N GLY A 22 -6.54 25.75 -12.70
CA GLY A 22 -5.81 25.65 -13.97
C GLY A 22 -4.69 24.62 -13.98
N TRP A 23 -3.61 24.95 -14.69
CA TRP A 23 -2.38 24.17 -14.65
C TRP A 23 -1.55 24.59 -13.42
N PRO A 24 -0.94 23.66 -12.67
CA PRO A 24 -0.09 24.01 -11.54
C PRO A 24 1.13 24.81 -12.01
N SER A 25 1.65 25.68 -11.14
CA SER A 25 2.81 26.52 -11.41
C SER A 25 3.80 26.50 -10.24
N LEU A 26 5.10 26.50 -10.53
CA LEU A 26 6.14 26.53 -9.51
C LEU A 26 6.16 27.88 -8.80
N VAL A 27 6.41 27.87 -7.49
CA VAL A 27 6.58 29.09 -6.69
C VAL A 27 8.06 29.31 -6.38
N PRO A 28 8.68 30.40 -6.85
CA PRO A 28 10.02 30.74 -6.43
C PRO A 28 10.03 31.21 -4.98
N ILE A 29 10.94 30.66 -4.17
CA ILE A 29 11.22 31.14 -2.82
C ILE A 29 12.50 31.99 -2.89
N GLY A 30 12.33 33.30 -2.77
CA GLY A 30 13.40 34.25 -3.08
C GLY A 30 13.69 34.27 -4.58
N ALA A 31 14.90 33.84 -4.98
CA ALA A 31 15.37 33.91 -6.37
C ALA A 31 15.41 32.53 -7.08
N SER A 32 14.90 31.46 -6.46
CA SER A 32 14.98 30.10 -7.00
C SER A 32 13.68 29.34 -6.81
N VAL A 33 13.35 28.49 -7.79
CA VAL A 33 12.24 27.50 -7.70
C VAL A 33 12.65 26.24 -6.95
N THR A 34 13.96 26.01 -6.83
CA THR A 34 14.55 24.91 -6.08
C THR A 34 15.28 25.47 -4.87
N VAL A 35 14.90 25.02 -3.68
CA VAL A 35 15.31 25.60 -2.40
C VAL A 35 16.11 24.56 -1.63
N PRO A 36 17.33 24.85 -1.15
CA PRO A 36 18.05 23.90 -0.31
C PRO A 36 17.23 23.49 0.93
N THR A 37 17.20 22.20 1.26
CA THR A 37 16.50 21.67 2.44
C THR A 37 17.38 21.80 3.68
N VAL A 38 17.60 23.05 4.08
CA VAL A 38 18.49 23.42 5.19
C VAL A 38 17.86 24.52 6.05
N LEU A 39 18.24 24.55 7.33
CA LEU A 39 17.78 25.51 8.33
C LEU A 39 18.96 26.17 9.03
N HIS A 40 18.77 27.42 9.42
CA HIS A 40 19.57 28.09 10.44
C HIS A 40 18.66 28.41 11.62
N LEU A 41 19.07 28.04 12.82
CA LEU A 41 18.30 28.23 14.05
C LEU A 41 18.85 29.41 14.86
N GLY A 42 17.95 30.32 15.24
CA GLY A 42 18.24 31.38 16.20
C GLY A 42 18.33 30.87 17.64
N PRO A 43 18.73 31.75 18.58
CA PRO A 43 18.69 31.45 20.01
C PRO A 43 17.31 30.94 20.43
N GLY A 44 17.26 29.86 21.21
CA GLY A 44 16.01 29.24 21.66
C GLY A 44 15.30 28.36 20.62
N GLY A 45 15.94 28.08 19.47
CA GLY A 45 15.40 27.15 18.45
C GLY A 45 14.38 27.77 17.51
N SER A 46 14.21 29.09 17.52
CA SER A 46 13.46 29.83 16.51
C SER A 46 14.12 29.67 15.13
N VAL A 47 13.35 29.71 14.05
CA VAL A 47 13.93 29.63 12.69
C VAL A 47 14.55 30.98 12.35
N GLY A 48 15.87 31.05 12.26
CA GLY A 48 16.62 32.23 11.80
C GLY A 48 16.60 32.39 10.28
N GLY A 49 16.32 31.30 9.56
CA GLY A 49 16.02 31.27 8.13
C GLY A 49 16.08 29.84 7.58
N GLY A 50 15.51 29.63 6.39
CA GLY A 50 15.63 28.38 5.62
C GLY A 50 16.27 28.59 4.25
N GLY A 51 16.59 27.51 3.57
CA GLY A 51 17.05 27.53 2.18
C GLY A 51 18.32 28.33 1.95
N LEU A 52 18.33 29.16 0.90
CA LEU A 52 19.49 29.97 0.53
C LEU A 52 19.90 30.97 1.62
N ALA A 53 18.97 31.46 2.43
CA ALA A 53 19.29 32.34 3.55
C ALA A 53 20.08 31.59 4.63
N ALA A 54 19.61 30.40 5.02
CA ALA A 54 20.31 29.53 5.95
C ALA A 54 21.69 29.11 5.44
N ALA A 55 21.82 28.74 4.17
CA ALA A 55 23.09 28.37 3.56
C ALA A 55 24.12 29.52 3.57
N ARG A 56 23.67 30.78 3.49
CA ARG A 56 24.56 31.95 3.62
C ARG A 56 25.00 32.15 5.06
N LEU A 57 24.08 32.03 6.02
CA LEU A 57 24.36 32.19 7.45
C LEU A 57 25.30 31.09 7.97
N ALA A 58 25.23 29.88 7.43
CA ALA A 58 26.10 28.76 7.78
C ALA A 58 27.60 29.08 7.64
N ARG A 59 27.99 30.01 6.74
CA ARG A 59 29.39 30.41 6.57
C ARG A 59 29.94 31.21 7.74
N THR A 60 29.08 31.95 8.44
CA THR A 60 29.47 32.79 9.57
C THR A 60 29.06 32.20 10.91
N ASP A 61 28.05 31.33 10.93
CA ASP A 61 27.51 30.69 12.12
C ASP A 61 27.15 29.21 11.84
N PRO A 62 28.16 28.34 11.66
CA PRO A 62 27.96 26.93 11.30
C PRO A 62 27.37 26.10 12.44
N ALA A 63 27.54 26.52 13.69
CA ALA A 63 27.02 25.76 14.84
C ALA A 63 25.49 25.69 14.85
N GLN A 64 24.83 26.72 14.32
CA GLN A 64 23.36 26.82 14.26
C GLN A 64 22.75 26.25 12.96
N PHE A 65 23.57 25.64 12.12
CA PHE A 65 23.16 25.13 10.83
C PHE A 65 22.66 23.68 10.94
N ALA A 66 21.50 23.41 10.36
CA ALA A 66 20.92 22.08 10.28
C ALA A 66 20.71 21.70 8.81
N GLN A 67 21.22 20.53 8.43
CA GLN A 67 21.10 19.93 7.10
C GLN A 67 20.88 18.42 7.23
N ARG A 68 20.48 17.76 6.14
CA ARG A 68 20.30 16.30 6.06
C ARG A 68 19.31 15.72 7.11
N PHE A 69 18.48 16.56 7.72
CA PHE A 69 17.53 16.14 8.73
C PHE A 69 16.36 15.32 8.16
N VAL A 70 16.01 15.48 6.87
CA VAL A 70 15.02 14.63 6.18
C VAL A 70 15.53 13.19 6.00
N GLU A 71 16.83 12.99 5.84
CA GLU A 71 17.46 11.66 5.74
C GLU A 71 17.34 10.89 7.05
N ARG A 72 17.36 11.63 8.17
CA ARG A 72 17.28 11.10 9.53
C ARG A 72 15.84 10.93 10.03
N LEU A 73 14.83 11.15 9.18
CA LEU A 73 13.44 10.85 9.56
C LEU A 73 13.30 9.37 9.93
N GLY A 74 12.70 9.11 11.09
CA GLY A 74 12.58 7.77 11.67
C GLY A 74 13.80 7.31 12.48
N ASP A 75 14.93 8.00 12.43
CA ASP A 75 16.05 7.74 13.34
C ASP A 75 15.80 8.42 14.70
N PRO A 76 15.77 7.67 15.82
CA PRO A 76 15.55 8.25 17.15
C PRO A 76 16.73 9.09 17.66
N THR A 77 17.90 9.02 17.00
CA THR A 77 19.11 9.70 17.43
C THR A 77 19.00 11.22 17.21
N PRO A 78 19.14 12.05 18.26
CA PRO A 78 19.06 13.51 18.11
C PRO A 78 20.15 14.10 17.22
N ILE A 79 19.79 15.16 16.49
CA ILE A 79 20.70 16.01 15.71
C ILE A 79 21.08 17.22 16.57
N LEU A 80 22.38 17.43 16.77
CA LEU A 80 22.89 18.58 17.52
C LEU A 80 22.93 19.82 16.63
N VAL A 81 22.22 20.87 17.04
CA VAL A 81 22.24 22.20 16.42
C VAL A 81 22.41 23.23 17.54
N GLY A 82 23.48 24.01 17.49
CA GLY A 82 23.81 25.00 18.52
C GLY A 82 24.10 24.38 19.89
N GLY A 83 24.51 23.11 19.94
CA GLY A 83 24.66 22.35 21.20
C GLY A 83 23.36 21.82 21.80
N VAL A 84 22.22 22.00 21.12
CA VAL A 84 20.90 21.50 21.53
C VAL A 84 20.51 20.32 20.64
N GLY A 85 19.96 19.26 21.24
CA GLY A 85 19.48 18.09 20.51
C GLY A 85 18.07 18.28 19.97
N TYR A 86 17.88 18.05 18.68
CA TYR A 86 16.59 18.06 18.00
C TYR A 86 16.28 16.70 17.37
N SER A 87 15.01 16.30 17.34
CA SER A 87 14.60 15.19 16.48
C SER A 87 14.55 15.63 15.02
N ALA A 88 14.73 14.69 14.09
CA ALA A 88 14.54 14.93 12.67
C ALA A 88 13.15 15.51 12.35
N SER A 89 12.09 14.93 12.94
CA SER A 89 10.72 15.40 12.77
C SER A 89 10.51 16.84 13.23
N ALA A 90 11.16 17.26 14.32
CA ALA A 90 11.07 18.64 14.79
C ALA A 90 11.74 19.64 13.82
N LEU A 91 12.87 19.25 13.22
CA LEU A 91 13.54 20.09 12.20
C LEU A 91 12.73 20.16 10.91
N VAL A 92 12.12 19.04 10.48
CA VAL A 92 11.21 19.02 9.32
C VAL A 92 9.99 19.92 9.56
N ALA A 93 9.35 19.82 10.73
CA ALA A 93 8.21 20.66 11.08
C ALA A 93 8.55 22.15 11.01
N ARG A 94 9.69 22.55 11.57
CA ARG A 94 10.18 23.95 11.51
C ARG A 94 10.48 24.41 10.08
N TYR A 95 11.08 23.54 9.27
CA TYR A 95 11.35 23.84 7.86
C TYR A 95 10.07 24.04 7.07
N LEU A 96 9.08 23.16 7.24
CA LEU A 96 7.79 23.28 6.57
C LEU A 96 7.00 24.50 7.05
N SER A 97 7.04 24.83 8.34
CA SER A 97 6.40 26.05 8.88
C SER A 97 6.98 27.31 8.23
N TRP A 98 8.31 27.40 8.19
CA TRP A 98 9.00 28.48 7.48
C TRP A 98 8.65 28.51 5.98
N LEU A 99 8.62 27.36 5.32
CA LEU A 99 8.34 27.26 3.89
C LEU A 99 6.91 27.74 3.56
N VAL A 100 5.92 27.31 4.35
CA VAL A 100 4.53 27.75 4.21
C VAL A 100 4.41 29.26 4.43
N GLU A 101 5.11 29.82 5.42
CA GLU A 101 5.17 31.27 5.64
C GLU A 101 5.74 32.00 4.41
N GLN A 102 6.83 31.49 3.81
CA GLN A 102 7.39 32.08 2.59
C GLN A 102 6.42 32.03 1.41
N VAL A 103 5.75 30.89 1.19
CA VAL A 103 4.76 30.77 0.11
C VAL A 103 3.59 31.71 0.35
N THR A 104 3.09 31.79 1.58
CA THR A 104 2.02 32.70 2.01
C THR A 104 2.38 34.15 1.73
N ALA A 105 3.61 34.56 2.04
CA ALA A 105 4.10 35.90 1.75
C ALA A 105 4.17 36.19 0.24
N VAL A 106 4.58 35.21 -0.58
CA VAL A 106 4.64 35.35 -2.04
C VAL A 106 3.25 35.41 -2.68
N ARG A 107 2.28 34.65 -2.17
CA ARG A 107 0.91 34.57 -2.71
C ARG A 107 -0.06 35.60 -2.12
N GLY A 108 0.31 36.25 -1.03
CA GLY A 108 -0.49 37.29 -0.37
C GLY A 108 -1.61 36.75 0.54
N GLY A 109 -1.60 35.46 0.87
CA GLY A 109 -2.56 34.77 1.75
C GLY A 109 -2.18 33.29 1.92
N PRO A 110 -2.68 32.60 2.96
CA PRO A 110 -2.35 31.18 3.18
C PRO A 110 -3.02 30.27 2.14
N PRO A 111 -2.44 29.09 1.82
CA PRO A 111 -3.12 28.09 1.00
C PRO A 111 -4.32 27.50 1.73
N GLU A 112 -5.29 26.97 0.99
CA GLU A 112 -6.45 26.27 1.56
C GLU A 112 -6.11 24.84 2.00
N LEU A 113 -5.16 24.19 1.32
CA LEU A 113 -4.58 22.89 1.67
C LEU A 113 -3.16 22.80 1.12
N ALA A 114 -2.28 22.16 1.90
CA ALA A 114 -0.96 21.76 1.43
C ALA A 114 -0.83 20.23 1.35
N VAL A 115 -0.23 19.73 0.29
CA VAL A 115 0.17 18.32 0.14
C VAL A 115 1.68 18.25 0.10
N VAL A 116 2.27 17.51 1.04
CA VAL A 116 3.68 17.15 1.09
C VAL A 116 3.83 15.74 0.54
N ILE A 117 4.73 15.54 -0.42
CA ILE A 117 4.97 14.22 -0.99
C ILE A 117 6.21 13.54 -0.41
N ALA A 118 6.11 12.23 -0.24
CA ALA A 118 7.21 11.37 0.18
C ALA A 118 7.17 10.03 -0.58
N PRO A 119 8.30 9.31 -0.69
CA PRO A 119 8.32 7.99 -1.32
C PRO A 119 7.32 7.01 -0.69
N GLY A 120 6.51 6.36 -1.52
CA GLY A 120 5.56 5.32 -1.08
C GLY A 120 6.26 4.08 -0.54
N SER A 121 7.48 3.82 -1.03
CA SER A 121 8.36 2.74 -0.59
C SER A 121 9.02 2.97 0.77
N TRP A 122 8.83 4.14 1.40
CA TRP A 122 9.42 4.40 2.72
C TRP A 122 8.91 3.39 3.78
N PRO A 123 9.82 2.87 4.63
CA PRO A 123 9.43 2.05 5.78
C PRO A 123 8.43 2.77 6.68
N GLY A 124 7.55 2.01 7.36
CA GLY A 124 6.48 2.55 8.21
C GLY A 124 6.97 3.60 9.21
N ARG A 125 8.06 3.30 9.95
CA ARG A 125 8.69 4.23 10.91
C ARG A 125 9.05 5.59 10.31
N ARG A 126 9.48 5.65 9.05
CA ARG A 126 9.84 6.91 8.39
C ARG A 126 8.60 7.70 7.96
N ARG A 127 7.55 7.01 7.51
CA ARG A 127 6.24 7.60 7.20
C ARG A 127 5.57 8.14 8.46
N GLU A 128 5.61 7.41 9.57
CA GLU A 128 5.14 7.86 10.89
C GLU A 128 5.90 9.10 11.37
N ALA A 129 7.23 9.11 11.24
CA ALA A 129 8.05 10.26 11.61
C ALA A 129 7.74 11.51 10.76
N LEU A 130 7.39 11.34 9.49
CA LEU A 130 6.91 12.44 8.65
C LEU A 130 5.53 12.91 9.11
N ALA A 131 4.59 12.01 9.39
CA ALA A 131 3.28 12.37 9.92
C ALA A 131 3.38 13.15 11.24
N ASP A 132 4.26 12.74 12.16
CA ASP A 132 4.57 13.48 13.39
C ASP A 132 5.17 14.86 13.11
N ALA A 133 5.99 15.00 12.06
CA ALA A 133 6.50 16.31 11.65
C ALA A 133 5.38 17.22 11.11
N LEU A 134 4.48 16.69 10.29
CA LEU A 134 3.35 17.44 9.72
C LEU A 134 2.38 17.92 10.82
N ALA A 135 2.11 17.08 11.82
CA ALA A 135 1.26 17.44 12.96
C ALA A 135 1.85 18.57 13.84
N ARG A 136 3.14 18.87 13.70
CA ARG A 136 3.85 19.92 14.45
C ARG A 136 4.12 21.17 13.62
N VAL A 137 3.63 21.23 12.38
CA VAL A 137 3.80 22.42 11.55
C VAL A 137 3.00 23.56 12.16
N GLU A 138 3.67 24.68 12.41
CA GLU A 138 3.09 25.89 12.99
C GLU A 138 2.47 26.75 11.88
N ALA A 139 1.47 26.21 11.18
CA ALA A 139 0.69 26.91 10.18
C ALA A 139 -0.79 26.56 10.32
N ASP A 140 -1.67 27.57 10.29
CA ASP A 140 -3.13 27.38 10.42
C ASP A 140 -3.75 26.96 9.08
N ILE A 141 -3.26 25.85 8.53
CA ILE A 141 -3.72 25.24 7.27
C ILE A 141 -3.74 23.71 7.41
N PRO A 142 -4.65 23.01 6.72
CA PRO A 142 -4.55 21.56 6.63
C PRO A 142 -3.32 21.17 5.79
N ILE A 143 -2.59 20.17 6.25
CA ILE A 143 -1.42 19.62 5.54
C ILE A 143 -1.51 18.09 5.52
N LEU A 144 -1.38 17.52 4.32
CA LEU A 144 -1.50 16.09 4.09
C LEU A 144 -0.21 15.51 3.50
N ALA A 145 0.13 14.27 3.89
CA ALA A 145 1.13 13.49 3.19
C ALA A 145 0.50 12.71 2.04
N ARG A 146 1.17 12.65 0.89
CA ARG A 146 0.83 11.77 -0.25
C ARG A 146 2.07 11.09 -0.79
N SER A 147 1.90 10.03 -1.59
CA SER A 147 3.05 9.36 -2.18
C SER A 147 3.59 10.10 -3.41
N THR A 148 4.88 9.94 -3.69
CA THR A 148 5.54 10.31 -4.95
C THR A 148 4.84 9.68 -6.16
N THR A 149 4.38 8.43 -6.02
CA THR A 149 3.63 7.72 -7.08
C THR A 149 2.29 8.39 -7.36
N ASP A 150 1.55 8.83 -6.35
CA ASP A 150 0.26 9.52 -6.53
C ASP A 150 0.45 10.87 -7.24
N ALA A 151 1.45 11.65 -6.81
CA ALA A 151 1.71 12.95 -7.40
C ALA A 151 2.11 12.82 -8.87
N PHE A 152 2.89 11.78 -9.17
CA PHE A 152 3.25 11.48 -10.54
C PHE A 152 2.07 10.97 -11.38
N ALA A 153 1.21 10.10 -10.83
CA ALA A 153 0.00 9.65 -11.50
C ALA A 153 -0.92 10.84 -11.83
N ALA A 154 -1.14 11.75 -10.87
CA ALA A 154 -1.91 12.98 -11.08
C ALA A 154 -1.30 13.86 -12.19
N LEU A 155 0.02 13.97 -12.26
CA LEU A 155 0.69 14.74 -13.30
C LEU A 155 0.62 14.05 -14.67
N LEU A 156 0.80 12.72 -14.73
CA LEU A 156 0.68 11.95 -15.98
C LEU A 156 -0.72 12.03 -16.56
N ASP A 157 -1.73 11.86 -15.71
CA ASP A 157 -3.14 11.98 -16.08
C ASP A 157 -3.42 13.37 -16.65
N ARG A 158 -3.09 14.40 -15.87
CA ARG A 158 -3.33 15.79 -16.25
C ARG A 158 -2.63 16.17 -17.55
N SER A 159 -1.40 15.67 -17.78
CA SER A 159 -0.59 15.91 -18.99
C SER A 159 -0.99 15.10 -20.22
N GLY A 160 -1.79 14.05 -20.07
CA GLY A 160 -2.17 13.17 -21.18
C GLY A 160 -0.98 12.47 -21.85
N ARG A 161 0.16 12.36 -21.15
CA ARG A 161 1.40 11.79 -21.70
C ARG A 161 1.39 10.27 -21.77
N ALA A 162 0.60 9.64 -20.91
CA ALA A 162 0.42 8.19 -20.89
C ALA A 162 -0.72 7.79 -21.84
N MET A 163 -0.49 6.78 -22.68
CA MET A 163 -1.50 6.35 -23.65
C MET A 163 -2.53 5.44 -22.98
N PRO A 164 -3.84 5.74 -23.08
CA PRO A 164 -4.87 4.85 -22.57
C PRO A 164 -4.73 3.42 -23.10
N GLY A 165 -4.91 2.43 -22.23
CA GLY A 165 -4.73 1.01 -22.51
C GLY A 165 -3.28 0.51 -22.48
N HIS A 166 -2.31 1.36 -22.12
CA HIS A 166 -0.89 0.98 -21.98
C HIS A 166 -0.41 1.21 -20.54
N HIS A 167 0.75 0.63 -20.22
CA HIS A 167 1.42 0.89 -18.96
C HIS A 167 2.46 2.01 -19.11
N ALA A 168 2.69 2.72 -18.01
CA ALA A 168 3.81 3.63 -17.84
C ALA A 168 4.63 3.21 -16.60
N GLY A 169 5.90 3.58 -16.55
CA GLY A 169 6.79 3.34 -15.42
C GLY A 169 7.39 4.63 -14.91
N SER A 170 7.73 4.67 -13.62
CA SER A 170 8.61 5.68 -13.04
C SER A 170 9.84 5.01 -12.47
N PHE A 171 11.00 5.63 -12.68
CA PHE A 171 12.28 5.23 -12.15
C PHE A 171 12.93 6.46 -11.52
N ASP A 172 13.03 6.47 -10.19
CA ASP A 172 13.50 7.61 -9.41
C ASP A 172 14.77 7.21 -8.65
N LEU A 173 15.93 7.67 -9.12
CA LEU A 173 17.21 7.45 -8.45
C LEU A 173 17.70 8.77 -7.87
N GLY A 174 17.19 9.06 -6.67
CA GLY A 174 17.44 10.27 -5.91
C GLY A 174 18.68 10.21 -5.02
N THR A 175 18.93 11.31 -4.32
CA THR A 175 20.10 11.45 -3.42
C THR A 175 20.09 10.48 -2.27
N ASN A 176 18.91 10.18 -1.70
CA ASN A 176 18.78 9.43 -0.45
C ASN A 176 17.67 8.38 -0.45
N TRP A 177 17.03 8.15 -1.59
CA TRP A 177 16.13 7.03 -1.80
C TRP A 177 16.14 6.67 -3.28
N PHE A 178 15.75 5.44 -3.55
CA PHE A 178 15.38 4.96 -4.86
C PHE A 178 13.95 4.44 -4.82
N GLU A 179 13.18 4.69 -5.87
CA GLU A 179 11.84 4.14 -6.04
C GLU A 179 11.53 3.87 -7.52
N ALA A 180 10.98 2.68 -7.80
CA ALA A 180 10.40 2.35 -9.09
C ALA A 180 8.94 1.92 -8.92
N ALA A 181 8.09 2.32 -9.88
CA ALA A 181 6.67 1.99 -9.88
C ALA A 181 6.14 1.86 -11.30
N VAL A 182 5.01 1.15 -11.45
CA VAL A 182 4.29 1.00 -12.71
C VAL A 182 2.89 1.57 -12.56
N TYR A 183 2.34 2.07 -13.64
CA TYR A 183 1.06 2.73 -13.70
C TYR A 183 0.26 2.17 -14.88
N ALA A 184 -1.04 1.98 -14.71
CA ALA A 184 -1.95 1.73 -15.82
C ALA A 184 -2.58 3.05 -16.24
N ALA A 185 -2.40 3.40 -17.52
CA ALA A 185 -3.11 4.51 -18.12
C ALA A 185 -4.43 3.98 -18.68
N MET A 186 -5.53 4.41 -18.10
CA MET A 186 -6.88 4.06 -18.53
C MET A 186 -7.52 5.26 -19.23
N PRO A 187 -8.60 5.09 -20.01
CA PRO A 187 -9.39 6.23 -20.52
C PRO A 187 -9.90 7.14 -19.41
N ALA A 188 -10.02 6.55 -18.22
CA ALA A 188 -10.47 7.15 -17.01
C ALA A 188 -9.35 7.98 -16.31
N GLY A 189 -8.10 7.59 -16.50
CA GLY A 189 -6.96 8.29 -15.93
C GLY A 189 -5.85 7.34 -15.56
N VAL A 190 -4.86 7.83 -14.84
CA VAL A 190 -3.65 7.07 -14.52
C VAL A 190 -3.73 6.55 -13.08
N LEU A 191 -3.65 5.23 -12.91
CA LEU A 191 -3.61 4.58 -11.61
C LEU A 191 -2.24 3.95 -11.37
N VAL A 192 -1.76 4.03 -10.13
CA VAL A 192 -0.60 3.27 -9.64
C VAL A 192 -0.95 1.78 -9.60
N THR A 193 -0.21 0.96 -10.34
CA THR A 193 -0.43 -0.49 -10.43
C THR A 193 0.73 -1.23 -9.78
N GLY A 194 0.42 -2.07 -8.79
CA GLY A 194 1.42 -2.73 -7.95
C GLY A 194 2.02 -1.80 -6.88
N GLY A 195 2.70 -2.38 -5.89
CA GLY A 195 3.41 -1.60 -4.87
C GLY A 195 4.70 -1.00 -5.42
N PRO A 196 5.05 0.26 -5.07
CA PRO A 196 6.35 0.82 -5.44
C PRO A 196 7.48 0.01 -4.81
N VAL A 197 8.52 -0.25 -5.61
CA VAL A 197 9.71 -0.98 -5.18
C VAL A 197 10.80 0.03 -4.82
N GLY A 198 11.17 0.08 -3.54
CA GLY A 198 12.32 0.86 -3.06
C GLY A 198 13.55 0.00 -2.85
N LEU A 199 14.72 0.64 -2.90
CA LEU A 199 16.01 0.04 -2.54
C LEU A 199 16.68 0.92 -1.49
N ALA A 200 16.92 0.37 -0.30
CA ALA A 200 17.51 1.11 0.81
C ALA A 200 19.01 1.39 0.63
N ASP A 201 19.68 0.55 -0.15
CA ASP A 201 21.11 0.54 -0.38
C ASP A 201 21.51 1.14 -1.73
N THR A 202 20.57 1.74 -2.46
CA THR A 202 20.81 2.29 -3.80
C THR A 202 20.38 3.75 -3.86
N THR A 203 21.35 4.66 -3.74
CA THR A 203 21.14 6.11 -3.75
C THR A 203 22.37 6.81 -4.33
N THR A 204 22.24 8.04 -4.85
CA THR A 204 23.44 8.73 -5.37
C THR A 204 24.44 9.06 -4.29
N THR A 205 24.03 9.32 -3.04
CA THR A 205 24.98 9.49 -1.92
C THR A 205 25.88 8.27 -1.77
N MET A 206 25.35 7.06 -1.95
CA MET A 206 26.14 5.84 -1.89
C MET A 206 27.04 5.66 -3.12
N LEU A 207 26.59 6.11 -4.30
CA LEU A 207 27.44 6.15 -5.51
C LEU A 207 28.61 7.12 -5.34
N ASP A 208 28.34 8.29 -4.77
CA ASP A 208 29.34 9.33 -4.50
C ASP A 208 30.36 8.85 -3.45
N GLU A 209 29.91 8.06 -2.46
CA GLU A 209 30.76 7.43 -1.46
C GLU A 209 31.66 6.32 -2.03
N LEU A 210 31.16 5.54 -3.00
CA LEU A 210 31.98 4.59 -3.75
C LEU A 210 33.07 5.32 -4.54
N LEU A 211 32.71 6.40 -5.24
CA LEU A 211 33.65 7.22 -5.99
C LEU A 211 34.71 7.85 -5.07
N ARG A 212 34.29 8.37 -3.91
CA ARG A 212 35.19 8.88 -2.88
C ARG A 212 36.21 7.84 -2.42
N THR A 213 35.74 6.62 -2.15
CA THR A 213 36.59 5.50 -1.73
C THR A 213 37.59 5.13 -2.84
N HIS A 214 37.14 5.09 -4.08
CA HIS A 214 37.98 4.81 -5.25
C HIS A 214 39.09 5.86 -5.44
N VAL A 215 38.71 7.14 -5.39
CA VAL A 215 39.63 8.28 -5.56
C VAL A 215 40.68 8.31 -4.46
N LEU A 216 40.30 8.06 -3.20
CA LEU A 216 41.25 7.97 -2.10
C LEU A 216 42.24 6.81 -2.28
N ALA A 217 41.77 5.66 -2.77
CA ALA A 217 42.65 4.53 -3.05
C ALA A 217 43.66 4.85 -4.18
N GLN A 218 43.23 5.54 -5.25
CA GLN A 218 44.10 5.97 -6.33
C GLN A 218 45.11 7.04 -5.88
N ALA A 219 44.69 7.99 -5.06
CA ALA A 219 45.57 8.98 -4.45
C ALA A 219 46.66 8.28 -3.61
N ALA A 220 46.27 7.33 -2.75
CA ALA A 220 47.22 6.55 -1.95
C ALA A 220 48.19 5.71 -2.79
N ALA A 221 47.73 5.10 -3.89
CA ALA A 221 48.58 4.34 -4.81
C ALA A 221 49.60 5.23 -5.54
N THR A 222 49.17 6.41 -6.00
CA THR A 222 50.04 7.42 -6.64
C THR A 222 51.13 7.90 -5.69
N SER A 223 50.77 8.05 -4.41
CA SER A 223 51.66 8.42 -3.32
C SER A 223 52.72 7.35 -3.06
N GLN A 224 52.34 6.07 -3.07
CA GLN A 224 53.27 4.95 -2.92
C GLN A 224 54.19 4.78 -4.14
N ALA A 225 53.69 5.02 -5.35
CA ALA A 225 54.48 4.97 -6.58
C ALA A 225 55.54 6.10 -6.66
N ALA A 226 55.24 7.28 -6.11
CA ALA A 226 56.19 8.39 -5.98
C ALA A 226 57.33 8.07 -4.99
N ILE A 227 57.16 7.08 -4.11
CA ILE A 227 58.16 6.60 -3.16
C ILE A 227 58.83 5.34 -3.72
N THR A 228 59.61 5.50 -4.80
CA THR A 228 60.54 4.43 -5.24
C THR A 228 61.86 4.57 -4.45
N PRO A 229 62.44 3.49 -3.88
CA PRO A 229 63.39 3.60 -2.78
C PRO A 229 64.81 3.91 -3.27
N THR A 230 65.35 5.05 -2.86
CA THR A 230 66.81 5.18 -2.78
C THR A 230 67.22 4.76 -1.38
N THR A 231 67.84 3.57 -1.30
CA THR A 231 68.60 3.00 -0.17
C THR A 231 68.66 3.81 1.12
N ALA A 232 68.04 3.30 2.19
CA ALA A 232 68.70 3.13 3.48
C ALA A 232 67.82 2.34 4.45
N THR A 233 68.43 1.32 5.04
CA THR A 233 67.99 0.59 6.21
C THR A 233 67.75 1.54 7.38
N SER A 234 66.49 1.71 7.81
CA SER A 234 66.16 1.99 9.21
C SER A 234 64.69 1.72 9.48
N THR A 235 64.46 0.91 10.52
CA THR A 235 63.21 0.59 11.22
C THR A 235 62.18 1.73 11.23
N PRO A 236 60.88 1.49 10.95
CA PRO A 236 59.86 2.51 11.12
C PRO A 236 59.68 2.84 12.61
N PRO A 237 59.67 4.12 13.03
CA PRO A 237 59.27 4.46 14.38
C PRO A 237 57.76 4.22 14.53
N ALA A 238 57.36 3.71 15.69
CA ALA A 238 55.97 3.52 16.07
C ALA A 238 55.18 4.83 15.89
N ALA A 239 54.02 4.74 15.24
CA ALA A 239 53.08 5.84 15.12
C ALA A 239 52.76 6.40 16.51
N THR A 240 53.16 7.65 16.76
CA THR A 240 52.83 8.38 17.97
C THR A 240 51.37 8.86 17.85
N PRO A 241 50.51 8.67 18.85
CA PRO A 241 49.14 9.20 18.80
C PRO A 241 49.18 10.73 18.74
N PRO A 242 48.26 11.39 17.99
CA PRO A 242 48.27 12.83 17.89
C PRO A 242 47.97 13.48 19.25
N ALA A 243 48.70 14.55 19.55
CA ALA A 243 48.50 15.36 20.75
C ALA A 243 47.10 16.03 20.74
N PRO A 244 46.43 16.16 21.90
CA PRO A 244 45.14 16.83 21.99
C PRO A 244 45.34 18.33 21.74
N GLY A 245 44.77 18.84 20.64
CA GLY A 245 44.79 20.28 20.32
C GLY A 245 45.09 20.66 18.87
N SER A 246 45.16 19.73 17.92
CA SER A 246 45.23 20.08 16.49
C SER A 246 43.87 20.60 16.01
N THR A 247 43.90 21.76 15.36
CA THR A 247 42.79 22.40 14.65
C THR A 247 42.07 21.43 13.72
N PRO A 248 40.75 21.54 13.53
CA PRO A 248 39.98 20.59 12.75
C PRO A 248 40.52 20.54 11.31
N SER A 249 40.88 19.33 10.87
CA SER A 249 41.01 19.00 9.45
C SER A 249 39.79 19.53 8.70
N ALA A 250 39.99 20.05 7.49
CA ALA A 250 38.88 20.39 6.60
C ALA A 250 37.85 19.25 6.60
N PRO A 251 36.55 19.54 6.72
CA PRO A 251 35.55 18.50 6.97
C PRO A 251 35.50 17.53 5.79
N ALA A 252 35.39 16.23 6.09
CA ALA A 252 35.23 15.13 5.14
C ALA A 252 34.07 15.33 4.13
N ASP A 253 33.17 16.28 4.41
CA ASP A 253 32.08 16.71 3.52
C ASP A 253 32.57 17.38 2.22
N GLY A 254 33.79 17.94 2.19
CA GLY A 254 34.33 18.62 1.00
C GLY A 254 34.61 17.68 -0.16
N LEU A 255 35.25 16.53 0.11
CA LEU A 255 35.58 15.55 -0.93
C LEU A 255 34.34 14.81 -1.44
N LEU A 256 33.38 14.49 -0.56
CA LEU A 256 32.12 13.87 -0.98
C LEU A 256 31.32 14.81 -1.90
N ALA A 257 31.28 16.11 -1.60
CA ALA A 257 30.68 17.11 -2.48
C ALA A 257 31.41 17.21 -3.83
N ALA A 258 32.75 17.12 -3.83
CA ALA A 258 33.53 17.07 -5.07
C ALA A 258 33.22 15.81 -5.91
N CYS A 259 33.00 14.66 -5.26
CA CYS A 259 32.58 13.42 -5.94
C CYS A 259 31.18 13.56 -6.53
N ALA A 260 30.23 14.16 -5.81
CA ALA A 260 28.89 14.44 -6.33
C ALA A 260 28.93 15.38 -7.55
N ALA A 261 29.77 16.42 -7.52
CA ALA A 261 29.99 17.31 -8.66
C ALA A 261 30.63 16.59 -9.84
N ALA A 262 31.63 15.74 -9.60
CA ALA A 262 32.28 14.94 -10.62
C ALA A 262 31.32 13.93 -11.25
N ARG A 263 30.43 13.30 -10.48
CA ARG A 263 29.36 12.46 -11.02
C ARG A 263 28.48 13.24 -11.99
N GLU A 264 28.06 14.45 -11.63
CA GLU A 264 27.27 15.30 -12.52
C GLU A 264 28.03 15.69 -13.79
N GLU A 265 29.33 16.01 -13.70
CA GLU A 265 30.16 16.29 -14.87
C GLU A 265 30.32 15.07 -15.78
N LEU A 266 30.51 13.87 -15.20
CA LEU A 266 30.64 12.60 -15.93
C LEU A 266 29.37 12.17 -16.67
N ILE A 267 28.21 12.75 -16.35
CA ILE A 267 26.98 12.55 -17.14
C ILE A 267 27.12 13.21 -18.52
N ALA A 268 27.75 14.38 -18.60
CA ALA A 268 27.94 15.14 -19.83
C ALA A 268 29.29 14.83 -20.51
N GLU A 269 30.36 14.76 -19.73
CA GLU A 269 31.75 14.63 -20.19
C GLU A 269 32.27 13.19 -20.04
N GLU A 270 33.28 12.81 -20.85
CA GLU A 270 33.87 11.46 -20.80
C GLU A 270 34.86 11.28 -19.63
N SER A 271 35.37 12.36 -19.06
CA SER A 271 36.32 12.36 -17.95
C SER A 271 36.27 13.66 -17.15
N THR A 272 36.62 13.60 -15.88
CA THR A 272 36.81 14.76 -14.99
C THR A 272 38.01 14.50 -14.07
N SER A 273 38.41 15.49 -13.28
CA SER A 273 39.46 15.39 -12.27
C SER A 273 38.92 15.79 -10.91
N ILE A 274 39.18 14.95 -9.89
CA ILE A 274 38.76 15.20 -8.50
C ILE A 274 39.98 15.57 -7.68
N GLU A 275 39.92 16.73 -7.04
CA GLU A 275 40.98 17.21 -6.14
C GLU A 275 40.85 16.57 -4.76
N VAL A 276 41.85 15.76 -4.37
CA VAL A 276 41.96 15.18 -3.03
C VAL A 276 42.84 16.09 -2.18
N GLY A 277 42.30 16.56 -1.06
CA GLY A 277 43.03 17.48 -0.18
C GLY A 277 44.28 16.85 0.44
N ALA A 278 45.26 17.70 0.77
CA ALA A 278 46.55 17.28 1.36
C ALA A 278 46.45 16.43 2.63
N ALA A 279 45.41 16.66 3.45
CA ALA A 279 45.16 15.88 4.66
C ALA A 279 44.57 14.49 4.35
N GLU A 280 43.78 14.38 3.29
CA GLU A 280 43.07 13.17 2.88
C GLU A 280 43.93 12.27 1.98
N SER A 281 44.84 12.86 1.21
CA SER A 281 45.73 12.14 0.29
C SER A 281 46.84 11.35 0.99
N GLY A 282 47.09 11.61 2.28
CA GLY A 282 48.18 10.99 3.05
C GLY A 282 49.59 11.45 2.65
N THR A 283 49.73 12.37 1.70
CA THR A 283 51.04 12.88 1.21
C THR A 283 51.42 14.24 1.75
N GLY A 284 50.49 14.97 2.35
CA GLY A 284 50.69 16.37 2.71
C GLY A 284 50.59 17.34 1.53
N THR A 285 50.26 16.87 0.32
CA THR A 285 49.97 17.69 -0.87
C THR A 285 48.63 17.29 -1.49
N ALA A 286 47.93 18.25 -2.08
CA ALA A 286 46.71 17.95 -2.83
C ALA A 286 47.06 17.14 -4.09
N ILE A 287 46.23 16.14 -4.41
CA ILE A 287 46.41 15.28 -5.59
C ILE A 287 45.16 15.37 -6.46
N SER A 288 45.33 15.77 -7.71
CA SER A 288 44.29 15.70 -8.74
C SER A 288 44.21 14.27 -9.28
N VAL A 289 43.07 13.61 -9.09
CA VAL A 289 42.82 12.25 -9.55
C VAL A 289 41.89 12.27 -10.78
N PRO A 290 42.38 11.90 -11.99
CA PRO A 290 41.52 11.81 -13.16
C PRO A 290 40.60 10.59 -13.06
N VAL A 291 39.33 10.76 -13.39
CA VAL A 291 38.31 9.69 -13.42
C VAL A 291 37.57 9.76 -14.74
N THR A 292 37.47 8.62 -15.43
CA THR A 292 36.67 8.49 -16.66
C THR A 292 35.25 8.01 -16.39
N ARG A 293 34.31 8.32 -17.30
CA ARG A 293 32.93 7.81 -17.24
C ARG A 293 32.90 6.29 -17.20
N ALA A 294 33.77 5.63 -17.98
CA ALA A 294 33.83 4.17 -18.02
C ALA A 294 34.26 3.56 -16.69
N GLU A 295 35.24 4.16 -16.01
CA GLU A 295 35.66 3.75 -14.67
C GLU A 295 34.55 3.95 -13.64
N TYR A 296 33.91 5.12 -13.65
CA TYR A 296 32.78 5.41 -12.78
C TYR A 296 31.61 4.44 -13.01
N GLU A 297 31.18 4.25 -14.25
CA GLU A 297 30.09 3.34 -14.60
C GLU A 297 30.39 1.89 -14.20
N ASN A 298 31.65 1.44 -14.33
CA ASN A 298 32.05 0.12 -13.87
C ASN A 298 32.04 0.01 -12.34
N LEU A 299 32.42 1.08 -11.62
CA LEU A 299 32.40 1.14 -10.17
C LEU A 299 30.98 1.02 -9.61
N VAL A 300 30.00 1.70 -10.24
CA VAL A 300 28.61 1.74 -9.74
C VAL A 300 27.69 0.69 -10.37
N ARG A 301 28.18 -0.08 -11.35
CA ARG A 301 27.38 -1.01 -12.16
C ARG A 301 26.44 -1.92 -11.35
N PRO A 302 26.87 -2.62 -10.28
CA PRO A 302 25.99 -3.53 -9.55
C PRO A 302 24.75 -2.83 -8.98
N MET A 303 24.94 -1.63 -8.41
CA MET A 303 23.84 -0.83 -7.84
C MET A 303 22.89 -0.33 -8.92
N ILE A 304 23.42 0.06 -10.08
CA ILE A 304 22.59 0.46 -11.22
C ILE A 304 21.81 -0.75 -11.78
N GLU A 305 22.42 -1.92 -11.89
CA GLU A 305 21.74 -3.14 -12.32
C GLU A 305 20.62 -3.55 -11.35
N ASP A 306 20.84 -3.39 -10.04
CA ASP A 306 19.81 -3.64 -9.03
C ASP A 306 18.64 -2.66 -9.13
N SER A 307 18.92 -1.37 -9.38
CA SER A 307 17.88 -0.35 -9.60
C SER A 307 17.03 -0.66 -10.84
N VAL A 308 17.64 -1.08 -11.95
CA VAL A 308 16.91 -1.49 -13.17
C VAL A 308 16.08 -2.74 -12.92
N ARG A 309 16.63 -3.71 -12.17
CA ARG A 309 15.90 -4.92 -11.76
C ARG A 309 14.72 -4.61 -10.84
N ALA A 310 14.78 -3.53 -10.07
CA ALA A 310 13.66 -3.09 -9.24
C ALA A 310 12.47 -2.58 -10.08
N LEU A 311 12.71 -1.85 -11.18
CA LEU A 311 11.64 -1.53 -12.13
C LEU A 311 11.08 -2.80 -12.77
N ALA A 312 11.94 -3.75 -13.16
CA ALA A 312 11.47 -5.03 -13.67
C ALA A 312 10.67 -5.84 -12.62
N ARG A 313 10.99 -5.71 -11.33
CA ARG A 313 10.18 -6.28 -10.22
C ARG A 313 8.82 -5.60 -10.11
N ALA A 314 8.79 -4.27 -10.18
CA ALA A 314 7.55 -3.49 -10.17
C ALA A 314 6.66 -3.82 -11.39
N LEU A 315 7.26 -4.13 -12.54
CA LEU A 315 6.50 -4.58 -13.71
C LEU A 315 5.97 -6.01 -13.55
N ARG A 316 6.73 -6.90 -12.93
CA ARG A 316 6.27 -8.28 -12.68
C ARG A 316 5.13 -8.38 -11.67
N SER A 317 4.87 -7.33 -10.87
CA SER A 317 3.73 -7.30 -9.95
C SER A 317 2.42 -6.87 -10.63
N VAL A 318 2.45 -6.61 -11.94
CA VAL A 318 1.28 -6.31 -12.76
C VAL A 318 1.21 -7.26 -13.95
N PRO A 319 0.03 -7.57 -14.50
CA PRO A 319 -0.14 -8.50 -15.62
C PRO A 319 0.25 -7.85 -16.95
N ALA A 320 1.49 -7.39 -17.06
CA ALA A 320 2.05 -6.69 -18.22
C ALA A 320 3.43 -7.27 -18.57
N ALA A 321 3.69 -7.47 -19.85
CA ALA A 321 5.01 -7.79 -20.36
C ALA A 321 5.88 -6.52 -20.44
N PRO A 322 7.23 -6.64 -20.45
CA PRO A 322 8.15 -5.51 -20.69
C PRO A 322 7.77 -4.64 -21.89
N GLU A 323 7.27 -5.26 -22.95
CA GLU A 323 6.81 -4.63 -24.19
C GLU A 323 5.50 -3.82 -24.07
N ASP A 324 4.70 -4.05 -23.02
CA ASP A 324 3.47 -3.28 -22.75
C ASP A 324 3.74 -1.93 -22.09
N LEU A 325 5.00 -1.68 -21.70
CA LEU A 325 5.45 -0.43 -21.10
C LEU A 325 5.69 0.61 -22.20
N SER A 326 4.75 1.54 -22.38
CA SER A 326 4.84 2.56 -23.43
C SER A 326 5.77 3.72 -23.10
N LEU A 327 5.99 3.98 -21.80
CA LEU A 327 6.69 5.14 -21.28
C LEU A 327 7.39 4.79 -19.97
N VAL A 328 8.65 5.17 -19.81
CA VAL A 328 9.35 5.19 -18.53
C VAL A 328 9.84 6.60 -18.27
N ILE A 329 9.41 7.17 -17.15
CA ILE A 329 9.91 8.45 -16.69
C ILE A 329 11.09 8.25 -15.76
N LEU A 330 12.20 8.91 -16.10
CA LEU A 330 13.45 8.93 -15.35
C LEU A 330 13.50 10.19 -14.48
N ARG A 331 13.72 10.03 -13.18
CA ARG A 331 13.83 11.12 -12.20
C ARG A 331 15.04 10.95 -11.30
N GLY A 332 15.49 12.08 -10.76
CA GLY A 332 16.64 12.15 -9.88
C GLY A 332 17.98 12.20 -10.64
N PRO A 333 19.03 12.67 -9.96
CA PRO A 333 20.33 12.89 -10.57
C PRO A 333 20.98 11.58 -11.03
N GLY A 334 20.70 10.46 -10.35
CA GLY A 334 21.25 9.16 -10.72
C GLY A 334 20.60 8.55 -11.96
N ALA A 335 19.34 8.87 -12.25
CA ALA A 335 18.66 8.32 -13.43
C ALA A 335 19.19 8.90 -14.75
N ARG A 336 19.95 10.00 -14.68
CA ARG A 336 20.64 10.64 -15.81
C ARG A 336 21.97 9.99 -16.17
N ILE A 337 22.47 9.06 -15.36
CA ILE A 337 23.71 8.33 -15.65
C ILE A 337 23.51 7.53 -16.95
N PRO A 338 24.38 7.67 -17.98
CA PRO A 338 24.17 7.03 -19.28
C PRO A 338 24.01 5.50 -19.22
N LEU A 339 24.69 4.84 -18.28
CA LEU A 339 24.51 3.41 -18.00
C LEU A 339 23.05 3.02 -17.70
N VAL A 340 22.30 3.85 -16.96
CA VAL A 340 20.88 3.59 -16.62
C VAL A 340 20.05 3.48 -17.89
N GLY A 341 20.19 4.45 -18.81
CA GLY A 341 19.45 4.46 -20.07
C GLY A 341 19.73 3.23 -20.94
N ARG A 342 20.99 2.78 -20.99
CA ARG A 342 21.37 1.56 -21.73
C ARG A 342 20.75 0.30 -21.12
N LEU A 343 20.91 0.11 -19.81
CA LEU A 343 20.37 -1.06 -19.10
C LEU A 343 18.84 -1.09 -19.11
N LEU A 344 18.18 0.06 -18.99
CA LEU A 344 16.73 0.16 -19.13
C LEU A 344 16.30 -0.27 -20.53
N SER A 345 16.92 0.25 -21.58
CA SER A 345 16.60 -0.10 -22.98
C SER A 345 16.75 -1.61 -23.24
N GLU A 346 17.73 -2.27 -22.62
CA GLU A 346 17.91 -3.71 -22.68
C GLU A 346 16.82 -4.48 -21.90
N SER A 347 16.36 -3.94 -20.77
CA SER A 347 15.43 -4.61 -19.86
C SER A 347 13.94 -4.47 -20.23
N VAL A 348 13.51 -3.30 -20.72
CA VAL A 348 12.10 -2.98 -21.01
C VAL A 348 11.78 -2.97 -22.51
N GLY A 349 12.73 -3.32 -23.37
CA GLY A 349 12.55 -3.41 -24.82
C GLY A 349 12.68 -2.06 -25.54
N ALA A 350 12.98 -2.14 -26.85
CA ALA A 350 13.35 -0.97 -27.67
C ALA A 350 12.18 -0.04 -28.04
N THR A 351 10.93 -0.47 -27.85
CA THR A 351 9.73 0.32 -28.13
C THR A 351 9.35 1.25 -26.99
N THR A 352 9.91 1.03 -25.80
CA THR A 352 9.62 1.79 -24.59
C THR A 352 10.30 3.15 -24.65
N ARG A 353 9.51 4.22 -24.57
CA ARG A 353 10.03 5.59 -24.59
C ARG A 353 10.52 5.96 -23.19
N CYS A 354 11.81 6.30 -23.06
CA CYS A 354 12.36 6.83 -21.81
C CYS A 354 12.42 8.37 -21.87
N GLU A 355 11.83 9.06 -20.90
CA GLU A 355 11.85 10.53 -20.83
C GLU A 355 12.34 10.99 -19.46
N ILE A 356 13.28 11.94 -19.45
CA ILE A 356 13.77 12.55 -18.21
C ILE A 356 12.79 13.66 -17.80
N GLN A 357 12.34 13.63 -16.54
CA GLN A 357 11.54 14.71 -15.95
C GLN A 357 12.34 15.55 -14.98
N ALA A 358 11.95 16.82 -14.84
CA ALA A 358 12.50 17.71 -13.83
C ALA A 358 11.99 17.29 -12.44
N GLU A 359 12.84 17.37 -11.42
CA GLU A 359 12.42 17.05 -10.04
C GLU A 359 11.29 17.95 -9.52
N SER A 360 11.18 19.16 -10.07
CA SER A 360 10.10 20.10 -9.78
C SER A 360 8.71 19.60 -10.21
N ASP A 361 8.65 18.62 -11.12
CA ASP A 361 7.39 18.06 -11.61
C ASP A 361 6.61 17.34 -10.50
N LEU A 362 7.32 16.77 -9.53
CA LEU A 362 6.70 16.14 -8.37
C LEU A 362 5.95 17.17 -7.49
N ALA A 363 6.45 18.41 -7.38
CA ALA A 363 5.74 19.49 -6.69
C ALA A 363 4.47 19.90 -7.47
N LEU A 364 4.52 19.93 -8.80
CA LEU A 364 3.35 20.19 -9.64
C LEU A 364 2.27 19.11 -9.43
N GLY A 365 2.68 17.84 -9.39
CA GLY A 365 1.80 16.71 -9.08
C GLY A 365 1.19 16.82 -7.69
N ALA A 366 1.97 17.21 -6.68
CA ALA A 366 1.47 17.44 -5.32
C ALA A 366 0.41 18.56 -5.27
N ALA A 367 0.59 19.64 -6.05
CA ALA A 367 -0.39 20.72 -6.12
C ALA A 367 -1.68 20.28 -6.82
N LEU A 368 -1.61 19.39 -7.81
CA LEU A 368 -2.79 18.76 -8.43
C LEU A 368 -3.55 17.88 -7.45
N LEU A 369 -2.84 17.08 -6.64
CA LEU A 369 -3.48 16.30 -5.57
C LEU A 369 -4.18 17.21 -4.57
N ALA A 370 -3.52 18.29 -4.13
CA ALA A 370 -4.13 19.26 -3.22
C ALA A 370 -5.39 19.91 -3.82
N ALA A 371 -5.41 20.16 -5.14
CA ALA A 371 -6.60 20.63 -5.86
C ALA A 371 -7.72 19.62 -6.00
N ALA A 372 -7.40 18.33 -6.11
CA ALA A 372 -8.42 17.28 -6.14
C ALA A 372 -9.12 17.08 -4.79
N GLU A 373 -8.43 17.35 -3.67
CA GLU A 373 -8.93 17.19 -2.31
C GLU A 373 -9.82 18.35 -1.82
N ASN A 374 -9.76 19.52 -2.47
CA ASN A 374 -10.52 20.73 -2.09
C ASN A 374 -11.43 21.23 -3.24
N PRO A 375 -12.64 20.65 -3.43
CA PRO A 375 -13.52 21.04 -4.54
C PRO A 375 -14.36 22.30 -4.22
N THR A 376 -13.91 23.49 -4.63
CA THR A 376 -14.75 24.71 -4.70
C THR A 376 -15.22 24.98 -6.15
N GLU A 377 -16.27 24.25 -6.59
CA GLU A 377 -17.24 24.43 -7.73
C GLU A 377 -16.79 24.58 -9.22
N PRO A 378 -17.66 24.32 -10.24
CA PRO A 378 -18.73 23.32 -10.40
C PRO A 378 -18.42 22.32 -11.56
N ALA A 379 -19.15 21.21 -11.56
CA ALA A 379 -18.96 20.06 -12.46
C ALA A 379 -19.06 20.36 -13.97
N SER A 380 -18.07 19.85 -14.71
CA SER A 380 -18.21 19.42 -16.10
C SER A 380 -17.58 18.03 -16.22
N SER A 381 -18.40 17.03 -15.93
CA SER A 381 -18.35 15.65 -16.42
C SER A 381 -16.98 15.08 -16.81
N GLN A 382 -16.35 14.34 -15.89
CA GLN A 382 -15.86 12.97 -16.13
C GLN A 382 -15.43 12.33 -14.81
N THR A 383 -16.08 11.22 -14.49
CA THR A 383 -15.97 10.45 -13.24
C THR A 383 -14.85 9.45 -13.34
N VAL A 384 -13.75 9.63 -12.60
CA VAL A 384 -12.71 8.62 -12.36
C VAL A 384 -12.02 8.92 -11.04
N VAL A 385 -12.10 7.98 -10.09
CA VAL A 385 -11.41 8.02 -8.80
C VAL A 385 -10.70 6.68 -8.61
N LEU A 386 -9.39 6.72 -8.38
CA LEU A 386 -8.52 5.61 -7.99
C LEU A 386 -7.47 6.18 -6.99
N GLY A 387 -7.45 5.65 -5.74
CA GLY A 387 -6.65 6.13 -4.57
C GLY A 387 -5.22 5.53 -4.47
N PRO A 388 -4.62 5.30 -3.27
CA PRO A 388 -4.85 5.82 -1.90
C PRO A 388 -3.55 6.29 -1.15
N ALA A 389 -3.70 7.04 -0.03
CA ALA A 389 -3.01 6.82 1.26
C ALA A 389 -3.12 8.06 2.19
N ALA A 390 -3.91 7.94 3.26
CA ALA A 390 -3.78 8.82 4.42
C ALA A 390 -4.37 8.13 5.65
N TYR A 391 -3.49 7.62 6.50
CA TYR A 391 -3.80 7.26 7.89
C TYR A 391 -3.21 8.32 8.83
N VAL A 392 -4.10 8.87 9.67
CA VAL A 392 -3.79 9.70 10.83
C VAL A 392 -3.58 8.76 12.03
N THR A 393 -2.50 8.93 12.78
CA THR A 393 -2.21 8.17 14.01
C THR A 393 -2.59 8.97 15.24
N THR A 394 -3.38 8.41 16.16
CA THR A 394 -3.44 8.85 17.57
C THR A 394 -2.23 8.30 18.35
N PRO A 395 -1.73 9.01 19.39
CA PRO A 395 -0.47 8.68 20.06
C PRO A 395 -0.62 7.55 21.09
N PRO A 396 0.42 6.72 21.32
CA PRO A 396 0.37 5.63 22.30
C PRO A 396 0.41 6.16 23.75
N PRO A 397 -0.18 5.44 24.72
CA PRO A 397 -0.16 5.84 26.13
C PRO A 397 1.24 5.69 26.75
N SER A 398 1.62 6.69 27.55
CA SER A 398 2.86 6.76 28.31
C SER A 398 3.01 5.60 29.31
N ILE A 399 4.08 4.82 29.18
CA ILE A 399 4.45 3.77 30.14
C ILE A 399 5.09 4.42 31.38
N PRO A 400 4.58 4.19 32.61
CA PRO A 400 5.19 4.71 33.83
C PRO A 400 6.50 3.96 34.16
N PRO A 401 7.43 4.57 34.93
CA PRO A 401 8.71 3.96 35.26
C PRO A 401 8.54 2.67 36.08
N ILE A 402 9.26 1.62 35.67
CA ILE A 402 9.29 0.32 36.33
C ILE A 402 9.88 0.47 37.75
N SER A 403 9.06 0.17 38.76
CA SER A 403 9.49 0.04 40.15
C SER A 403 10.48 -1.13 40.29
N ARG A 404 11.64 -0.84 40.88
CA ARG A 404 12.69 -1.81 41.28
C ARG A 404 12.07 -3.00 42.05
N PRO A 405 12.45 -4.26 41.75
CA PRO A 405 12.03 -5.40 42.57
C PRO A 405 12.66 -5.32 43.97
N PRO A 406 11.98 -5.85 45.02
CA PRO A 406 12.49 -5.80 46.38
C PRO A 406 13.75 -6.65 46.54
N THR A 407 14.77 -6.04 47.16
CA THR A 407 16.02 -6.67 47.55
C THR A 407 15.75 -7.82 48.53
N ILE A 408 15.94 -9.07 48.11
CA ILE A 408 16.02 -10.21 49.02
C ILE A 408 17.45 -10.24 49.56
N SER A 409 17.59 -9.88 50.84
CA SER A 409 18.84 -9.97 51.58
C SER A 409 19.23 -11.43 51.79
N SER A 410 20.40 -11.83 51.29
CA SER A 410 21.04 -13.09 51.68
C SER A 410 21.55 -13.01 53.12
N PRO A 411 21.29 -14.01 53.99
CA PRO A 411 22.11 -14.23 55.17
C PRO A 411 23.26 -15.18 54.82
N VAL A 412 24.45 -14.75 55.21
CA VAL A 412 25.65 -15.57 55.41
C VAL A 412 25.37 -16.57 56.53
N ASP A 413 25.78 -17.84 56.38
CA ASP A 413 26.36 -18.57 57.50
C ASP A 413 27.28 -19.73 57.05
N THR A 414 28.47 -19.72 57.66
CA THR A 414 29.53 -20.74 57.60
C THR A 414 29.16 -22.00 58.41
N PRO A 415 29.80 -23.15 58.14
CA PRO A 415 29.38 -24.50 58.57
C PRO A 415 30.03 -24.86 59.94
N PRO A 416 29.70 -25.99 60.61
CA PRO A 416 30.21 -27.31 60.18
C PRO A 416 29.37 -28.56 60.55
N GLY A 417 29.52 -29.61 59.75
CA GLY A 417 29.94 -30.92 60.25
C GLY A 417 28.89 -31.99 60.57
N ALA A 418 29.30 -33.22 60.25
CA ALA A 418 28.99 -34.49 60.92
C ALA A 418 27.88 -35.42 60.33
N VAL A 419 28.38 -36.40 59.57
CA VAL A 419 28.19 -37.86 59.70
C VAL A 419 26.83 -38.50 60.05
N ALA A 420 26.49 -39.46 59.19
CA ALA A 420 26.10 -40.85 59.46
C ALA A 420 24.62 -41.28 59.60
N ALA A 421 24.33 -42.30 58.78
CA ALA A 421 23.70 -43.59 59.11
C ALA A 421 22.17 -43.81 58.95
N GLY A 422 21.88 -44.97 58.33
CA GLY A 422 20.67 -45.80 58.47
C GLY A 422 19.54 -45.42 57.51
N GLY A 423 19.14 -46.25 56.52
CA GLY A 423 18.59 -47.61 56.66
C GLY A 423 17.06 -47.51 56.75
N ASP A 424 16.21 -48.33 56.14
CA ASP A 424 16.38 -49.53 55.34
C ASP A 424 15.01 -49.89 54.71
N ALA A 425 15.07 -50.72 53.66
CA ALA A 425 14.14 -51.79 53.27
C ALA A 425 12.69 -51.57 52.76
N GLY A 426 12.48 -52.06 51.51
CA GLY A 426 11.43 -53.04 51.12
C GLY A 426 10.32 -52.50 50.19
N THR A 427 9.91 -53.13 49.07
CA THR A 427 10.18 -54.45 48.47
C THR A 427 9.59 -54.53 47.04
N GLY A 428 10.20 -55.31 46.13
CA GLY A 428 9.54 -56.06 45.03
C GLY A 428 9.55 -55.43 43.62
N ALA A 429 10.56 -55.69 42.78
CA ALA A 429 10.67 -56.78 41.77
C ALA A 429 9.91 -56.48 40.44
N ALA A 430 10.61 -56.04 39.37
CA ALA A 430 11.23 -56.83 38.27
C ALA A 430 10.17 -57.32 37.25
N ILE A 431 10.30 -57.24 35.91
CA ILE A 431 11.32 -57.73 34.95
C ILE A 431 11.00 -56.99 33.60
N GLY A 432 11.85 -56.63 32.64
CA GLY A 432 13.27 -56.82 32.34
C GLY A 432 13.56 -56.20 30.95
N ALA A 433 14.76 -55.63 30.79
CA ALA A 433 15.28 -55.02 29.57
C ALA A 433 15.96 -56.07 28.65
N GLY A 434 16.32 -55.70 27.41
CA GLY A 434 17.37 -56.45 26.70
C GLY A 434 17.54 -56.23 25.19
N ILE A 435 18.33 -55.21 24.87
CA ILE A 435 19.07 -54.92 23.63
C ILE A 435 20.03 -56.07 23.24
N GLY A 436 20.30 -56.29 21.94
CA GLY A 436 21.44 -57.12 21.48
C GLY A 436 21.50 -57.39 19.96
N ALA A 437 22.59 -56.95 19.33
CA ALA A 437 22.88 -56.87 17.89
C ALA A 437 23.31 -58.18 17.18
N SER A 438 23.28 -58.21 15.84
CA SER A 438 24.37 -58.62 14.89
C SER A 438 23.90 -59.18 13.53
N ALA A 439 24.61 -58.82 12.45
CA ALA A 439 24.53 -59.34 11.06
C ALA A 439 25.28 -60.71 10.92
N PRO A 440 25.37 -61.46 9.77
CA PRO A 440 25.49 -61.04 8.34
C PRO A 440 24.80 -61.96 7.27
N ALA A 441 25.07 -61.67 5.98
CA ALA A 441 24.53 -62.24 4.71
C ALA A 441 24.90 -63.73 4.39
N PRO A 442 24.42 -64.36 3.26
CA PRO A 442 25.11 -64.25 1.94
C PRO A 442 24.28 -64.44 0.61
N VAL A 443 24.78 -63.80 -0.47
CA VAL A 443 25.13 -64.26 -1.87
C VAL A 443 24.13 -64.98 -2.82
N THR A 444 24.03 -64.48 -4.09
CA THR A 444 24.29 -65.12 -5.45
C THR A 444 23.84 -64.12 -6.57
N ALA A 445 24.68 -63.42 -7.37
CA ALA A 445 25.42 -63.73 -8.63
C ALA A 445 24.54 -64.17 -9.85
N LEU A 446 24.68 -63.78 -11.15
CA LEU A 446 25.66 -63.02 -11.95
C LEU A 446 25.13 -62.73 -13.40
N THR A 447 25.55 -61.61 -14.02
CA THR A 447 25.91 -61.33 -15.46
C THR A 447 24.99 -61.61 -16.68
N ALA A 448 24.86 -60.63 -17.61
CA ALA A 448 25.70 -60.49 -18.82
C ALA A 448 25.32 -59.26 -19.73
N LEU A 449 26.32 -58.78 -20.48
CA LEU A 449 26.43 -57.59 -21.35
C LEU A 449 26.15 -57.88 -22.85
N ALA A 450 26.21 -56.78 -23.64
CA ALA A 450 26.49 -56.63 -25.10
C ALA A 450 25.26 -56.54 -26.02
N ASP A 451 25.18 -55.72 -27.07
CA ASP A 451 26.01 -54.67 -27.69
C ASP A 451 25.17 -54.00 -28.81
N GLY A 452 25.60 -52.82 -29.33
CA GLY A 452 25.40 -52.48 -30.75
C GLY A 452 24.49 -51.30 -31.13
N GLY A 453 25.08 -50.10 -31.24
CA GLY A 453 25.32 -49.43 -32.54
C GLY A 453 24.21 -48.70 -33.32
N ALA A 454 24.56 -47.46 -33.69
CA ALA A 454 24.29 -46.75 -34.96
C ALA A 454 22.92 -46.04 -35.14
N THR A 455 22.75 -44.89 -35.80
CA THR A 455 23.58 -43.81 -36.37
C THR A 455 22.60 -42.74 -36.92
N ALA A 456 22.98 -41.46 -36.80
CA ALA A 456 22.84 -40.33 -37.74
C ALA A 456 21.64 -40.17 -38.73
N SER A 457 21.23 -38.89 -38.85
CA SER A 457 20.35 -38.22 -39.83
C SER A 457 20.62 -38.51 -41.33
N PRO A 458 19.74 -38.04 -42.24
CA PRO A 458 19.92 -36.73 -42.92
C PRO A 458 18.59 -35.95 -43.05
N LEU A 459 18.52 -34.60 -43.07
CA LEU A 459 19.03 -33.56 -43.99
C LEU A 459 18.35 -33.49 -45.40
N VAL A 460 17.74 -32.32 -45.67
CA VAL A 460 17.71 -31.54 -46.94
C VAL A 460 16.61 -31.79 -48.01
N ALA A 461 15.79 -30.74 -48.23
CA ALA A 461 15.63 -29.90 -49.46
C ALA A 461 14.14 -29.52 -49.67
N ARG A 462 13.68 -28.28 -49.90
CA ARG A 462 14.04 -27.08 -50.69
C ARG A 462 13.01 -26.84 -51.82
N ALA A 463 12.36 -25.69 -51.75
CA ALA A 463 11.91 -24.76 -52.83
C ALA A 463 10.75 -25.06 -53.81
N GLY A 464 10.00 -23.99 -54.08
CA GLY A 464 9.10 -23.72 -55.21
C GLY A 464 7.88 -22.89 -54.74
N ALA A 465 7.89 -21.54 -54.67
CA ALA A 465 7.91 -20.53 -55.75
C ALA A 465 6.78 -20.70 -56.79
N GLY A 466 5.84 -19.76 -56.85
CA GLY A 466 4.77 -19.70 -57.85
C GLY A 466 3.82 -18.51 -57.65
N ASP A 467 4.16 -17.41 -58.33
CA ASP A 467 3.53 -16.10 -58.45
C ASP A 467 2.16 -16.10 -59.18
N GLY A 468 1.36 -15.02 -59.03
CA GLY A 468 0.13 -14.83 -59.82
C GLY A 468 -0.81 -13.68 -59.37
N SER A 469 -0.41 -12.43 -59.57
CA SER A 469 -1.27 -11.23 -59.45
C SER A 469 -2.36 -11.13 -60.54
N ARG A 470 -3.55 -10.56 -60.24
CA ARG A 470 -4.10 -9.28 -60.78
C ARG A 470 -5.63 -9.11 -60.61
N THR A 471 -6.00 -8.06 -59.88
CA THR A 471 -7.05 -7.01 -60.11
C THR A 471 -8.26 -7.27 -61.03
N VAL A 472 -9.48 -6.88 -60.59
CA VAL A 472 -10.41 -5.92 -61.26
C VAL A 472 -11.49 -5.42 -60.27
N ARG A 473 -11.73 -4.09 -60.26
CA ARG A 473 -12.96 -3.33 -59.89
C ARG A 473 -13.30 -2.46 -61.15
N PRO A 474 -14.41 -1.69 -61.29
CA PRO A 474 -15.63 -1.47 -60.47
C PRO A 474 -16.96 -1.36 -61.31
N ALA A 475 -18.11 -1.05 -60.67
CA ALA A 475 -19.19 -0.11 -61.14
C ALA A 475 -20.49 -0.19 -60.28
N GLY A 476 -21.09 0.96 -59.91
CA GLY A 476 -22.51 1.10 -59.47
C GLY A 476 -23.44 1.49 -60.64
N PRO A 477 -24.61 2.18 -60.50
CA PRO A 477 -25.40 2.64 -59.33
C PRO A 477 -26.97 2.53 -59.47
N ALA A 478 -27.74 3.16 -58.54
CA ALA A 478 -29.10 3.78 -58.65
C ALA A 478 -30.28 3.24 -57.75
N GLY A 479 -31.00 4.17 -57.05
CA GLY A 479 -32.32 3.98 -56.38
C GLY A 479 -33.52 4.32 -57.31
N PRO A 480 -34.75 4.77 -56.89
CA PRO A 480 -35.39 5.02 -55.56
C PRO A 480 -36.91 4.57 -55.43
N PHE A 481 -37.73 5.21 -54.53
CA PHE A 481 -39.20 5.14 -54.23
C PHE A 481 -39.66 4.23 -53.05
N GLY A 482 -40.57 4.56 -52.11
CA GLY A 482 -41.40 5.72 -51.77
C GLY A 482 -42.42 5.42 -50.63
N SER A 483 -42.75 6.43 -49.80
CA SER A 483 -43.97 6.73 -48.96
C SER A 483 -44.79 5.63 -48.24
N THR A 484 -45.27 5.78 -46.98
CA THR A 484 -46.42 6.62 -46.55
C THR A 484 -46.62 6.69 -45.00
N ARG A 485 -47.36 7.71 -44.54
CA ARG A 485 -47.67 8.17 -43.16
C ARG A 485 -49.00 7.63 -42.57
N LYS A 486 -49.20 7.68 -41.23
CA LYS A 486 -50.38 8.16 -40.42
C LYS A 486 -49.92 8.43 -38.94
N LEU A 487 -49.97 9.65 -38.34
CA LEU A 487 -51.04 10.40 -37.62
C LEU A 487 -51.56 9.67 -36.33
N ILE A 488 -51.65 10.22 -35.09
CA ILE A 488 -52.54 11.30 -34.58
C ILE A 488 -52.18 11.76 -33.11
N ALA A 489 -52.39 13.07 -32.85
CA ALA A 489 -52.83 13.84 -31.65
C ALA A 489 -51.98 14.13 -30.39
N ALA A 490 -52.10 15.41 -30.02
CA ALA A 490 -51.66 16.12 -28.83
C ALA A 490 -52.82 16.37 -27.84
N ALA A 491 -52.50 16.70 -26.58
CA ALA A 491 -53.11 17.82 -25.85
C ALA A 491 -52.37 18.08 -24.52
N ALA A 492 -51.98 19.33 -24.33
CA ALA A 492 -51.58 19.93 -23.06
C ALA A 492 -52.74 20.79 -22.53
N ALA A 493 -52.87 20.92 -21.21
CA ALA A 493 -53.57 22.04 -20.58
C ALA A 493 -53.02 22.30 -19.17
N LEU A 494 -53.03 23.58 -18.81
CA LEU A 494 -52.25 24.28 -17.79
C LEU A 494 -53.21 25.01 -16.82
N ILE A 495 -52.67 25.42 -15.66
CA ILE A 495 -53.12 26.51 -14.74
C ILE A 495 -54.17 26.16 -13.67
N VAL A 496 -53.85 26.40 -12.38
CA VAL A 496 -54.39 27.50 -11.53
C VAL A 496 -53.62 27.61 -10.21
N PHE A 497 -53.21 28.84 -9.91
CA PHE A 497 -52.62 29.36 -8.68
C PHE A 497 -53.74 30.04 -7.87
N VAL A 498 -53.86 29.82 -6.55
CA VAL A 498 -54.64 30.69 -5.66
C VAL A 498 -53.88 30.89 -4.34
N ALA A 499 -53.71 32.16 -4.00
CA ALA A 499 -53.05 32.66 -2.81
C ALA A 499 -54.03 33.01 -1.67
N GLY A 500 -53.53 32.97 -0.44
CA GLY A 500 -53.91 33.87 0.66
C GLY A 500 -54.96 33.36 1.65
N SER A 501 -54.61 33.27 2.95
CA SER A 501 -54.89 34.33 3.93
C SER A 501 -54.55 33.90 5.37
N VAL A 502 -54.16 34.91 6.16
CA VAL A 502 -53.74 34.92 7.56
C VAL A 502 -54.95 34.79 8.49
N THR A 503 -54.81 34.05 9.60
CA THR A 503 -55.60 34.34 10.82
C THR A 503 -54.73 34.27 12.08
N LEU A 504 -54.84 35.36 12.83
CA LEU A 504 -54.21 35.71 14.10
C LEU A 504 -54.88 34.95 15.26
N GLY A 505 -54.09 34.38 16.17
CA GLY A 505 -54.54 33.83 17.45
C GLY A 505 -53.57 34.21 18.55
N LEU A 506 -53.98 35.17 19.38
CA LEU A 506 -53.26 35.74 20.51
C LEU A 506 -53.72 35.04 21.81
N VAL A 507 -52.83 34.40 22.56
CA VAL A 507 -53.03 34.07 23.99
C VAL A 507 -51.71 34.32 24.74
N LEU A 508 -51.84 34.99 25.88
CA LEU A 508 -50.79 35.52 26.76
C LEU A 508 -50.41 34.53 27.88
N ALA A 509 -49.12 34.59 28.30
CA ALA A 509 -48.54 34.32 29.64
C ALA A 509 -48.67 32.89 30.22
N ASP A 510 -47.72 32.25 30.91
CA ASP A 510 -46.42 32.54 31.56
C ASP A 510 -45.57 31.24 31.38
N GLY A 511 -44.25 31.25 31.15
CA GLY A 511 -43.22 31.39 32.17
C GLY A 511 -42.74 30.02 32.69
N ASP A 512 -41.70 29.44 32.07
CA ASP A 512 -40.63 28.62 32.69
C ASP A 512 -39.58 28.25 31.63
N GLU A 513 -38.29 28.44 31.95
CA GLU A 513 -37.13 28.30 31.05
C GLU A 513 -36.86 26.83 30.62
N GLU A 514 -36.90 26.56 29.31
CA GLU A 514 -36.28 25.39 28.66
C GLU A 514 -34.94 25.80 28.00
N PRO A 515 -33.90 24.93 28.02
CA PRO A 515 -32.68 25.19 27.27
C PRO A 515 -32.96 25.11 25.77
N ALA A 516 -32.43 26.09 25.02
CA ALA A 516 -32.71 26.39 23.63
C ALA A 516 -32.84 25.15 22.71
N ALA A 517 -34.05 24.94 22.19
CA ALA A 517 -34.28 24.06 21.05
C ALA A 517 -33.57 24.62 19.81
N ILE A 518 -32.63 23.85 19.26
CA ILE A 518 -32.07 24.10 17.93
C ILE A 518 -33.21 23.88 16.93
N THR A 519 -33.72 24.97 16.36
CA THR A 519 -34.69 24.93 15.26
C THR A 519 -34.09 24.20 14.05
N ALA A 520 -34.92 23.47 13.30
CA ALA A 520 -34.60 22.61 12.16
C ALA A 520 -33.91 23.29 10.93
N ALA A 521 -33.24 24.42 11.12
CA ALA A 521 -32.44 25.11 10.11
C ALA A 521 -30.92 24.81 10.21
N ASP A 522 -30.48 23.99 11.18
CA ASP A 522 -29.05 23.68 11.41
C ASP A 522 -28.68 22.22 11.08
N THR A 523 -29.50 21.53 10.28
CA THR A 523 -29.11 20.26 9.67
C THR A 523 -28.56 20.53 8.28
N GLY A 524 -27.29 20.92 8.20
CA GLY A 524 -26.51 20.68 6.98
C GLY A 524 -26.71 19.22 6.58
N SER A 525 -27.18 18.99 5.35
CA SER A 525 -27.56 17.67 4.83
C SER A 525 -26.62 16.59 5.36
N LEU A 526 -27.15 15.66 6.15
CA LEU A 526 -26.40 14.50 6.62
C LEU A 526 -25.67 13.87 5.41
N PRO A 527 -24.37 13.53 5.53
CA PRO A 527 -23.65 12.91 4.44
C PRO A 527 -24.38 11.63 3.98
N LYS A 528 -24.53 11.47 2.67
CA LYS A 528 -25.14 10.27 2.07
C LYS A 528 -24.30 9.04 2.46
N SER A 529 -24.98 7.93 2.74
CA SER A 529 -24.38 6.61 3.02
C SER A 529 -23.22 6.31 2.06
N THR A 530 -22.11 5.73 2.52
CA THR A 530 -21.01 5.32 1.62
C THR A 530 -21.49 4.30 0.59
N ILE A 531 -22.48 3.49 0.95
CA ILE A 531 -23.15 2.55 0.03
C ILE A 531 -23.80 3.30 -1.14
N ASP A 532 -24.38 4.48 -0.93
CA ASP A 532 -24.99 5.25 -2.02
C ASP A 532 -23.96 5.89 -2.97
N GLN A 533 -22.67 5.84 -2.60
CA GLN A 533 -21.56 6.43 -3.34
C GLN A 533 -20.80 5.40 -4.21
N HIS A 534 -21.06 4.11 -4.02
CA HIS A 534 -20.42 3.02 -4.77
C HIS A 534 -21.40 2.32 -5.73
N PRO A 535 -20.95 1.86 -6.91
CA PRO A 535 -21.76 1.04 -7.80
C PRO A 535 -22.28 -0.21 -7.06
N GLN A 536 -23.60 -0.31 -6.92
CA GLN A 536 -24.22 -1.44 -6.23
C GLN A 536 -24.39 -2.61 -7.19
N LEU A 537 -23.97 -3.79 -6.76
CA LEU A 537 -24.25 -5.03 -7.47
C LEU A 537 -25.74 -5.36 -7.39
N PRO A 538 -26.30 -6.12 -8.36
CA PRO A 538 -27.70 -6.49 -8.33
C PRO A 538 -28.04 -7.30 -7.06
N ALA A 539 -28.79 -6.70 -6.14
CA ALA A 539 -29.13 -7.31 -4.85
C ALA A 539 -29.79 -8.69 -5.01
N ASP A 540 -30.62 -8.89 -6.04
CA ASP A 540 -31.27 -10.17 -6.32
C ASP A 540 -30.25 -11.28 -6.67
N GLN A 541 -29.17 -10.96 -7.38
CA GLN A 541 -28.13 -11.95 -7.69
C GLN A 541 -27.37 -12.36 -6.43
N MET A 542 -27.06 -11.39 -5.58
CA MET A 542 -26.34 -11.64 -4.33
C MET A 542 -27.21 -12.38 -3.31
N ARG A 543 -28.51 -12.08 -3.26
CA ARG A 543 -29.50 -12.81 -2.48
C ARG A 543 -29.54 -14.27 -2.89
N ASN A 544 -29.67 -14.56 -4.18
CA ASN A 544 -29.66 -15.94 -4.68
C ASN A 544 -28.34 -16.66 -4.33
N ALA A 545 -27.21 -15.94 -4.34
CA ALA A 545 -25.91 -16.51 -3.97
C ALA A 545 -25.80 -16.80 -2.45
N GLU A 546 -26.35 -15.94 -1.59
CA GLU A 546 -26.43 -16.18 -0.14
C GLU A 546 -27.35 -17.37 0.17
N GLU A 547 -28.52 -17.44 -0.46
CA GLU A 547 -29.44 -18.58 -0.36
C GLU A 547 -28.76 -19.89 -0.80
N ALA A 548 -28.02 -19.86 -1.93
CA ALA A 548 -27.29 -21.02 -2.42
C ALA A 548 -26.14 -21.45 -1.49
N ALA A 549 -25.60 -20.53 -0.69
CA ALA A 549 -24.55 -20.81 0.30
C ALA A 549 -25.08 -21.44 1.58
N ASP A 550 -26.39 -21.39 1.84
CA ASP A 550 -27.05 -21.94 3.03
C ASP A 550 -26.31 -21.57 4.33
N LEU A 551 -26.05 -20.28 4.49
CA LEU A 551 -25.36 -19.75 5.68
C LEU A 551 -26.37 -19.61 6.83
N SER A 552 -26.34 -20.54 7.78
CA SER A 552 -27.21 -20.52 8.98
C SER A 552 -26.50 -19.96 10.22
N ALA A 553 -27.29 -19.60 11.24
CA ALA A 553 -26.83 -19.06 12.53
C ALA A 553 -25.81 -19.96 13.25
N GLU A 554 -25.83 -21.26 13.00
CA GLU A 554 -24.98 -22.26 13.66
C GLU A 554 -23.50 -22.17 13.24
N TYR A 555 -23.23 -21.48 12.12
CA TYR A 555 -21.90 -21.35 11.53
C TYR A 555 -21.19 -20.03 11.86
N ALA A 556 -21.84 -19.14 12.62
CA ALA A 556 -21.20 -17.93 13.12
C ALA A 556 -20.39 -18.26 14.39
N THR A 557 -19.07 -18.12 14.32
CA THR A 557 -18.14 -18.33 15.43
C THR A 557 -18.23 -17.25 16.53
N ALA A 558 -19.19 -16.33 16.44
CA ALA A 558 -19.39 -15.28 17.43
C ALA A 558 -20.05 -15.87 18.70
N PRO A 559 -19.55 -15.51 19.91
CA PRO A 559 -20.16 -15.96 21.15
C PRO A 559 -21.59 -15.42 21.26
N THR A 560 -22.57 -16.31 21.07
CA THR A 560 -23.99 -16.00 21.28
C THR A 560 -24.20 -15.78 22.78
N THR A 561 -24.46 -14.53 23.17
CA THR A 561 -24.75 -14.20 24.57
C THR A 561 -26.25 -14.21 24.78
N THR A 562 -26.76 -15.12 25.62
CA THR A 562 -28.18 -15.30 25.95
C THR A 562 -28.69 -14.39 27.08
N ALA A 563 -27.88 -13.45 27.57
CA ALA A 563 -28.27 -12.54 28.63
C ALA A 563 -29.34 -11.53 28.15
N GLU A 564 -30.30 -11.15 29.00
CA GLU A 564 -31.27 -10.11 28.63
C GLU A 564 -30.56 -8.76 28.37
N PRO A 565 -30.99 -7.98 27.34
CA PRO A 565 -30.35 -6.72 27.01
C PRO A 565 -30.44 -5.71 28.17
N GLY A 566 -29.28 -5.25 28.65
CA GLY A 566 -29.18 -4.12 29.58
C GLY A 566 -29.10 -2.78 28.85
N ALA A 567 -29.05 -1.66 29.59
CA ALA A 567 -28.99 -0.31 29.02
C ALA A 567 -27.77 -0.04 28.10
N ASN A 568 -26.70 -0.83 28.22
CA ASN A 568 -25.49 -0.75 27.39
C ASN A 568 -25.30 -2.00 26.51
N THR A 569 -26.39 -2.66 26.12
CA THR A 569 -26.35 -3.78 25.18
C THR A 569 -26.59 -3.27 23.76
N VAL A 570 -25.72 -3.67 22.83
CA VAL A 570 -25.86 -3.43 21.39
C VAL A 570 -26.32 -4.73 20.73
N ILE A 571 -27.46 -4.70 20.04
CA ILE A 571 -28.00 -5.87 19.35
C ILE A 571 -27.58 -5.84 17.88
N SER A 572 -26.76 -6.80 17.47
CA SER A 572 -26.32 -7.00 16.08
C SER A 572 -26.91 -8.29 15.50
N THR A 573 -27.42 -8.20 14.28
CA THR A 573 -28.03 -9.34 13.55
C THR A 573 -27.60 -9.37 12.08
N GLY A 574 -28.19 -10.25 11.26
CA GLY A 574 -28.00 -10.30 9.81
C GLY A 574 -26.95 -11.29 9.33
N SER A 575 -26.38 -11.01 8.17
CA SER A 575 -25.61 -11.97 7.38
C SER A 575 -24.58 -12.73 8.21
N ALA A 576 -24.67 -14.05 8.18
CA ALA A 576 -23.70 -14.97 8.75
C ALA A 576 -22.28 -14.80 8.15
N GLU A 577 -22.16 -14.18 6.97
CA GLU A 577 -20.87 -13.82 6.36
C GLU A 577 -20.23 -12.59 7.01
N VAL A 578 -21.04 -11.66 7.52
CA VAL A 578 -20.59 -10.42 8.17
C VAL A 578 -20.47 -10.58 9.70
N ALA A 579 -21.18 -11.54 10.29
CA ALA A 579 -21.13 -11.83 11.72
C ALA A 579 -19.71 -12.04 12.26
N PRO A 580 -18.77 -12.74 11.58
CA PRO A 580 -17.38 -12.85 12.02
C PRO A 580 -16.66 -11.50 12.11
N ILE A 581 -16.90 -10.58 11.16
CA ILE A 581 -16.29 -9.25 11.15
C ILE A 581 -16.77 -8.45 12.37
N THR A 582 -18.09 -8.45 12.62
CA THR A 582 -18.67 -7.77 13.78
C THR A 582 -18.26 -8.42 15.10
N GLY A 583 -18.12 -9.75 15.14
CA GLY A 583 -17.59 -10.50 16.27
C GLY A 583 -16.15 -10.10 16.61
N THR A 584 -15.29 -9.99 15.59
CA THR A 584 -13.91 -9.49 15.73
C THR A 584 -13.88 -8.05 16.23
N ALA A 585 -14.74 -7.18 15.70
CA ALA A 585 -14.88 -5.81 16.18
C ALA A 585 -15.22 -5.77 17.67
N TYR A 586 -16.16 -6.60 18.12
CA TYR A 586 -16.53 -6.67 19.53
C TYR A 586 -15.42 -7.25 20.41
N ALA A 587 -14.75 -8.31 19.96
CA ALA A 587 -13.63 -8.91 20.68
C ALA A 587 -12.51 -7.89 20.95
N MET A 588 -12.23 -7.01 19.99
CA MET A 588 -11.28 -5.92 20.15
C MET A 588 -11.85 -4.78 21.01
N PHE A 589 -13.11 -4.39 20.79
CA PHE A 589 -13.75 -3.29 21.52
C PHE A 589 -13.85 -3.54 23.02
N ARG A 590 -14.16 -4.77 23.44
CA ARG A 590 -14.31 -5.11 24.86
C ARG A 590 -13.00 -5.04 25.65
N GLU A 591 -11.84 -4.99 24.99
CA GLU A 591 -10.55 -4.76 25.63
C GLU A 591 -10.42 -3.30 26.10
N VAL A 592 -11.00 -2.36 25.35
CA VAL A 592 -10.93 -0.92 25.61
C VAL A 592 -12.17 -0.37 26.32
N GLN A 593 -13.35 -0.98 26.11
CA GLN A 593 -14.63 -0.53 26.68
C GLN A 593 -15.40 -1.71 27.28
N LYS A 594 -15.24 -1.91 28.59
CA LYS A 594 -15.84 -3.03 29.33
C LYS A 594 -17.32 -2.81 29.68
N GLY A 595 -17.79 -1.56 29.64
CA GLY A 595 -19.15 -1.18 30.03
C GLY A 595 -20.22 -1.43 28.97
N VAL A 596 -19.87 -1.96 27.79
CA VAL A 596 -20.77 -2.23 26.67
C VAL A 596 -20.69 -3.70 26.27
N THR A 597 -21.84 -4.33 26.09
CA THR A 597 -21.92 -5.71 25.59
C THR A 597 -22.54 -5.71 24.20
N VAL A 598 -21.89 -6.33 23.23
CA VAL A 598 -22.46 -6.51 21.88
C VAL A 598 -22.95 -7.95 21.76
N GLN A 599 -24.25 -8.11 21.47
CA GLN A 599 -24.85 -9.40 21.15
C GLN A 599 -24.84 -9.57 19.65
N VAL A 600 -23.99 -10.45 19.15
CA VAL A 600 -23.92 -10.77 17.72
C VAL A 600 -24.71 -12.05 17.49
N SER A 601 -25.75 -11.95 16.65
CA SER A 601 -26.52 -13.07 16.13
C SER A 601 -26.38 -13.12 14.62
N ALA A 602 -26.32 -14.32 14.05
CA ALA A 602 -26.25 -14.52 12.61
C ALA A 602 -27.57 -15.09 12.10
N THR A 603 -28.02 -14.59 10.96
CA THR A 603 -29.20 -15.00 10.19
C THR A 603 -28.87 -14.84 8.70
N ASP A 604 -29.87 -14.78 7.82
CA ASP A 604 -29.70 -14.23 6.48
C ASP A 604 -29.75 -12.69 6.49
N THR A 605 -29.34 -12.07 5.38
CA THR A 605 -29.32 -10.60 5.24
C THR A 605 -30.71 -9.97 5.30
N ASP A 606 -31.73 -10.58 4.68
CA ASP A 606 -33.07 -9.99 4.61
C ASP A 606 -33.76 -9.97 5.99
N ASP A 607 -33.68 -11.05 6.78
CA ASP A 607 -34.18 -11.13 8.15
C ASP A 607 -33.45 -10.14 9.07
N GLY A 608 -32.13 -10.04 8.92
CA GLY A 608 -31.33 -9.09 9.68
C GLY A 608 -31.71 -7.64 9.42
N LEU A 609 -31.84 -7.28 8.13
CA LEU A 609 -32.30 -5.96 7.73
C LEU A 609 -33.74 -5.72 8.20
N ALA A 610 -34.66 -6.69 8.08
CA ALA A 610 -36.03 -6.55 8.58
C ALA A 610 -36.10 -6.29 10.09
N LYS A 611 -35.27 -6.98 10.88
CA LYS A 611 -35.12 -6.73 12.33
C LYS A 611 -34.58 -5.33 12.62
N LEU A 612 -33.57 -4.86 11.87
CA LEU A 612 -33.07 -3.49 11.98
C LEU A 612 -34.18 -2.47 11.66
N CYS A 613 -34.88 -2.65 10.54
CA CYS A 613 -35.91 -1.73 10.06
C CYS A 613 -37.14 -1.63 10.99
N SER A 614 -37.43 -2.71 11.73
CA SER A 614 -38.50 -2.77 12.72
C SER A 614 -38.06 -2.36 14.14
N GLY A 615 -36.79 -2.00 14.33
CA GLY A 615 -36.23 -1.57 15.62
C GLY A 615 -35.92 -2.71 16.59
N GLN A 616 -35.91 -3.96 16.12
CA GLN A 616 -35.56 -5.15 16.92
C GLN A 616 -34.03 -5.36 17.02
N ALA A 617 -33.25 -4.71 16.17
CA ALA A 617 -31.79 -4.70 16.23
C ALA A 617 -31.26 -3.26 16.12
N ASP A 618 -30.07 -3.01 16.66
CA ASP A 618 -29.38 -1.72 16.53
C ASP A 618 -28.52 -1.67 15.27
N ILE A 619 -27.97 -2.83 14.89
CA ILE A 619 -27.03 -3.01 13.79
C ILE A 619 -27.40 -4.29 13.02
N ALA A 620 -27.26 -4.27 11.69
CA ALA A 620 -27.35 -5.48 10.86
C ALA A 620 -26.19 -5.58 9.88
N GLY A 621 -25.49 -6.71 9.89
CA GLY A 621 -24.55 -7.08 8.83
C GLY A 621 -25.31 -7.55 7.58
N ALA A 622 -24.78 -7.26 6.40
CA ALA A 622 -25.44 -7.59 5.14
C ALA A 622 -24.43 -7.98 4.07
N SER A 623 -24.69 -9.09 3.37
CA SER A 623 -23.87 -9.52 2.23
C SER A 623 -24.32 -8.90 0.91
N PHE A 624 -25.41 -8.12 0.92
CA PHE A 624 -25.91 -7.31 -0.20
C PHE A 624 -26.59 -6.03 0.29
N ALA A 625 -26.75 -5.05 -0.61
CA ALA A 625 -27.29 -3.75 -0.24
C ALA A 625 -28.80 -3.79 0.05
N LEU A 626 -29.22 -2.96 1.01
CA LEU A 626 -30.62 -2.75 1.37
C LEU A 626 -31.41 -2.20 0.17
N SER A 627 -32.43 -2.96 -0.24
CA SER A 627 -33.30 -2.60 -1.36
C SER A 627 -34.63 -1.96 -0.93
N ASP A 628 -35.08 -2.19 0.32
CA ASP A 628 -36.37 -1.66 0.82
C ASP A 628 -36.34 -0.14 1.02
N PRO A 629 -37.08 0.65 0.20
CA PRO A 629 -37.11 2.10 0.32
C PRO A 629 -37.73 2.59 1.64
N ALA A 630 -38.65 1.84 2.25
CA ALA A 630 -39.29 2.25 3.50
C ALA A 630 -38.31 2.23 4.70
N CYS A 631 -37.23 1.45 4.57
CA CYS A 631 -36.21 1.34 5.59
C CYS A 631 -35.05 2.33 5.42
N LYS A 632 -34.75 2.77 4.19
CA LYS A 632 -33.62 3.67 3.88
C LYS A 632 -33.59 4.95 4.71
N ASP A 633 -34.75 5.51 5.04
CA ASP A 633 -34.81 6.74 5.84
C ASP A 633 -34.45 6.53 7.32
N LYS A 634 -34.58 5.29 7.84
CA LYS A 634 -34.36 4.95 9.25
C LYS A 634 -32.95 4.48 9.56
N VAL A 635 -32.21 4.04 8.55
CA VAL A 635 -30.89 3.42 8.73
C VAL A 635 -29.81 4.16 7.96
N VAL A 636 -28.57 3.96 8.36
CA VAL A 636 -27.38 4.38 7.63
C VAL A 636 -26.55 3.13 7.32
N GLY A 637 -26.04 3.05 6.09
CA GLY A 637 -25.23 1.94 5.64
C GLY A 637 -23.75 2.31 5.54
N PHE A 638 -22.89 1.33 5.76
CA PHE A 638 -21.45 1.43 5.62
C PHE A 638 -20.95 0.22 4.85
N GLU A 639 -20.19 0.45 3.78
CA GLU A 639 -19.45 -0.61 3.12
C GLU A 639 -18.16 -0.87 3.91
N ILE A 640 -18.00 -2.08 4.44
CA ILE A 640 -16.97 -2.37 5.44
C ILE A 640 -15.81 -3.21 4.92
N ALA A 641 -16.07 -4.12 3.98
CA ALA A 641 -15.07 -5.04 3.45
C ALA A 641 -15.43 -5.53 2.04
N HIS A 642 -14.47 -6.14 1.36
CA HIS A 642 -14.72 -7.08 0.28
C HIS A 642 -14.37 -8.50 0.75
N HIS A 643 -15.24 -9.45 0.47
CA HIS A 643 -14.88 -10.87 0.53
C HIS A 643 -14.23 -11.23 -0.80
N LEU A 644 -12.95 -11.61 -0.79
CA LEU A 644 -12.18 -12.00 -1.98
C LEU A 644 -11.59 -13.39 -1.75
N LEU A 645 -11.92 -14.33 -2.65
CA LEU A 645 -11.53 -15.74 -2.58
C LEU A 645 -10.65 -16.12 -3.78
N PRO A 646 -9.31 -15.97 -3.69
CA PRO A 646 -8.40 -16.47 -4.70
C PRO A 646 -8.51 -17.97 -4.89
N ILE A 647 -8.40 -18.42 -6.15
CA ILE A 647 -8.16 -19.82 -6.47
C ILE A 647 -6.68 -19.98 -6.73
N VAL A 648 -6.04 -20.89 -6.01
CA VAL A 648 -4.59 -21.08 -6.01
C VAL A 648 -4.19 -22.43 -6.59
N VAL A 649 -3.02 -22.46 -7.19
CA VAL A 649 -2.34 -23.65 -7.72
C VAL A 649 -0.86 -23.56 -7.33
N PRO A 650 -0.11 -24.67 -7.27
CA PRO A 650 1.32 -24.60 -7.00
C PRO A 650 2.05 -23.83 -8.09
N LYS A 651 3.17 -23.20 -7.75
CA LYS A 651 4.02 -22.51 -8.75
C LYS A 651 4.52 -23.42 -9.86
N ALA A 652 4.67 -24.72 -9.57
CA ALA A 652 5.04 -25.73 -10.56
C ALA A 652 3.96 -25.98 -11.63
N ASN A 653 2.69 -25.64 -11.34
CA ASN A 653 1.63 -25.62 -12.34
C ASN A 653 1.79 -24.34 -13.19
N THR A 654 2.41 -24.46 -14.35
CA THR A 654 2.68 -23.33 -15.26
C THR A 654 1.70 -23.23 -16.43
N TRP A 655 0.78 -24.17 -16.56
CA TRP A 655 -0.16 -24.26 -17.69
C TRP A 655 -1.52 -23.62 -17.41
N VAL A 656 -2.04 -23.67 -16.18
CA VAL A 656 -3.36 -23.11 -15.85
C VAL A 656 -3.25 -21.60 -15.56
N LYS A 657 -3.29 -20.77 -16.59
CA LYS A 657 -3.23 -19.30 -16.39
C LYS A 657 -4.58 -18.71 -16.01
N CYS A 658 -5.63 -19.17 -16.68
CA CYS A 658 -6.98 -18.66 -16.54
C CYS A 658 -7.99 -19.80 -16.65
N LEU A 659 -9.06 -19.74 -15.86
CA LEU A 659 -10.22 -20.63 -15.96
C LEU A 659 -11.50 -19.81 -15.97
N THR A 660 -12.49 -20.27 -16.73
CA THR A 660 -13.85 -19.74 -16.61
C THR A 660 -14.52 -20.21 -15.32
N VAL A 661 -15.49 -19.44 -14.81
CA VAL A 661 -16.33 -19.87 -13.67
C VAL A 661 -16.95 -21.25 -13.91
N ALA A 662 -17.38 -21.53 -15.15
CA ALA A 662 -17.95 -22.83 -15.53
C ALA A 662 -16.93 -23.97 -15.46
N GLN A 663 -15.67 -23.75 -15.87
CA GLN A 663 -14.61 -24.74 -15.74
C GLN A 663 -14.28 -25.04 -14.29
N VAL A 664 -14.22 -24.01 -13.44
CA VAL A 664 -14.04 -24.21 -11.99
C VAL A 664 -15.22 -25.00 -11.42
N GLY A 665 -16.46 -24.61 -11.73
CA GLY A 665 -17.64 -25.37 -11.33
C GLY A 665 -17.61 -26.84 -11.75
N GLU A 666 -17.16 -27.11 -12.98
CA GLU A 666 -16.99 -28.49 -13.48
C GLU A 666 -15.93 -29.26 -12.69
N ILE A 667 -14.85 -28.61 -12.24
CA ILE A 667 -13.82 -29.23 -11.40
C ILE A 667 -14.36 -29.59 -10.01
N TRP A 668 -15.22 -28.76 -9.42
CA TRP A 668 -15.62 -28.87 -8.01
C TRP A 668 -16.95 -29.58 -7.77
N LYS A 669 -17.88 -29.59 -8.74
CA LYS A 669 -19.22 -30.16 -8.55
C LYS A 669 -19.21 -31.65 -8.20
N ARG A 670 -20.23 -32.09 -7.46
CA ARG A 670 -20.36 -33.47 -6.95
C ARG A 670 -20.24 -34.54 -8.03
N ASP A 671 -20.93 -34.34 -9.16
CA ASP A 671 -21.01 -35.31 -10.26
C ASP A 671 -19.95 -35.06 -11.35
N SER A 672 -18.86 -34.37 -11.01
CA SER A 672 -17.78 -34.10 -11.96
C SER A 672 -17.13 -35.39 -12.45
N THR A 673 -16.91 -35.46 -13.77
CA THR A 673 -16.12 -36.54 -14.40
C THR A 673 -14.65 -36.17 -14.58
N VAL A 674 -14.27 -34.93 -14.23
CA VAL A 674 -12.91 -34.40 -14.38
C VAL A 674 -12.00 -35.01 -13.32
N THR A 675 -11.05 -35.83 -13.76
CA THR A 675 -10.02 -36.48 -12.93
C THR A 675 -8.60 -36.02 -13.28
N SER A 676 -8.43 -35.37 -14.44
CA SER A 676 -7.13 -34.90 -14.94
C SER A 676 -7.27 -33.56 -15.66
N TRP A 677 -6.23 -32.72 -15.60
CA TRP A 677 -6.25 -31.35 -16.11
C TRP A 677 -6.57 -31.25 -17.61
N ASN A 678 -6.13 -32.23 -18.41
CA ASN A 678 -6.43 -32.29 -19.85
C ASN A 678 -7.92 -32.49 -20.19
N GLN A 679 -8.75 -32.86 -19.20
CA GLN A 679 -10.20 -32.96 -19.36
C GLN A 679 -10.90 -31.61 -19.12
N VAL A 680 -10.23 -30.66 -18.47
CA VAL A 680 -10.71 -29.27 -18.31
C VAL A 680 -10.42 -28.47 -19.58
N ASP A 681 -9.22 -28.62 -20.11
CA ASP A 681 -8.79 -28.07 -21.39
C ASP A 681 -7.84 -29.07 -22.07
N PRO A 682 -8.11 -29.51 -23.32
CA PRO A 682 -7.24 -30.44 -24.04
C PRO A 682 -5.79 -29.98 -24.21
N ALA A 683 -5.51 -28.67 -24.09
CA ALA A 683 -4.16 -28.12 -24.13
C ALA A 683 -3.37 -28.34 -22.82
N PHE A 684 -4.05 -28.67 -21.71
CA PHE A 684 -3.40 -28.95 -20.44
C PHE A 684 -2.79 -30.37 -20.40
N PRO A 685 -1.75 -30.59 -19.58
CA PRO A 685 -1.14 -31.91 -19.45
C PRO A 685 -2.07 -32.90 -18.75
N ASN A 686 -1.84 -34.19 -18.98
CA ASN A 686 -2.54 -35.27 -18.31
C ASN A 686 -2.02 -35.46 -16.86
N VAL A 687 -2.28 -34.47 -16.01
CA VAL A 687 -1.91 -34.45 -14.58
C VAL A 687 -3.19 -34.61 -13.75
N PRO A 688 -3.24 -35.53 -12.78
CA PRO A 688 -4.40 -35.71 -11.92
C PRO A 688 -4.78 -34.43 -11.16
N VAL A 689 -6.08 -34.10 -11.11
CA VAL A 689 -6.57 -32.95 -10.34
C VAL A 689 -6.72 -33.36 -8.87
N ARG A 690 -6.19 -32.54 -7.97
CA ARG A 690 -6.35 -32.68 -6.51
C ARG A 690 -7.01 -31.43 -5.95
N LEU A 691 -8.05 -31.60 -5.13
CA LEU A 691 -8.78 -30.50 -4.53
C LEU A 691 -8.36 -30.34 -3.07
N VAL A 692 -8.04 -29.10 -2.68
CA VAL A 692 -7.65 -28.72 -1.31
C VAL A 692 -8.45 -27.48 -0.92
N GLY A 693 -8.95 -27.41 0.31
CA GLY A 693 -9.63 -26.21 0.77
C GLY A 693 -10.08 -26.28 2.23
N PRO A 694 -10.61 -25.18 2.77
CA PRO A 694 -11.18 -25.16 4.11
C PRO A 694 -12.36 -26.12 4.23
N GLY A 695 -12.63 -26.58 5.46
CA GLY A 695 -13.76 -27.48 5.73
C GLY A 695 -15.08 -26.94 5.15
N PRO A 696 -15.96 -27.80 4.58
CA PRO A 696 -17.14 -27.40 3.80
C PRO A 696 -18.21 -26.66 4.61
N GLN A 697 -18.09 -26.69 5.94
CA GLN A 697 -18.98 -26.00 6.87
C GLN A 697 -18.55 -24.55 7.16
N THR A 698 -17.36 -24.13 6.71
CA THR A 698 -16.87 -22.76 6.90
C THR A 698 -17.60 -21.78 5.97
N VAL A 699 -17.69 -20.50 6.38
CA VAL A 699 -18.27 -19.43 5.55
C VAL A 699 -17.57 -19.33 4.19
N HIS A 700 -16.23 -19.33 4.18
CA HIS A 700 -15.43 -19.26 2.95
C HIS A 700 -15.74 -20.43 1.99
N ALA A 701 -15.82 -21.66 2.50
CA ALA A 701 -16.16 -22.83 1.68
C ALA A 701 -17.59 -22.78 1.15
N LYS A 702 -18.57 -22.46 1.99
CA LYS A 702 -19.97 -22.35 1.57
C LYS A 702 -20.17 -21.30 0.48
N VAL A 703 -19.57 -20.12 0.65
CA VAL A 703 -19.62 -19.04 -0.36
C VAL A 703 -18.91 -19.45 -1.65
N PHE A 704 -17.71 -20.03 -1.56
CA PHE A 704 -16.97 -20.50 -2.73
C PHE A 704 -17.75 -21.55 -3.51
N LEU A 705 -18.22 -22.61 -2.84
CA LEU A 705 -18.92 -23.73 -3.43
C LEU A 705 -20.24 -23.28 -4.06
N ALA A 706 -21.05 -22.49 -3.34
CA ALA A 706 -22.26 -21.92 -3.91
C ALA A 706 -22.00 -21.07 -5.16
N SER A 707 -20.94 -20.26 -5.13
CA SER A 707 -20.55 -19.40 -6.24
C SER A 707 -20.11 -20.19 -7.48
N MET A 708 -19.41 -21.32 -7.28
CA MET A 708 -18.85 -22.11 -8.39
C MET A 708 -19.79 -23.20 -8.89
N THR A 709 -20.59 -23.81 -8.02
CA THR A 709 -21.38 -25.01 -8.32
C THR A 709 -22.89 -24.81 -8.15
N GLY A 710 -23.33 -23.60 -7.77
CA GLY A 710 -24.72 -23.21 -7.61
C GLY A 710 -25.37 -23.65 -6.29
N SER A 711 -24.64 -24.37 -5.43
CA SER A 711 -25.06 -24.73 -4.07
C SER A 711 -23.85 -25.12 -3.24
N SER A 712 -23.78 -24.68 -1.98
CA SER A 712 -22.72 -25.05 -1.03
C SER A 712 -22.54 -26.56 -0.88
N ASP A 713 -23.64 -27.31 -0.96
CA ASP A 713 -23.62 -28.77 -0.85
C ASP A 713 -23.24 -29.45 -2.17
N ASN A 714 -23.25 -28.77 -3.31
CA ASN A 714 -22.90 -29.37 -4.60
C ASN A 714 -21.38 -29.45 -4.80
N THR A 715 -20.70 -30.25 -4.00
CA THR A 715 -19.27 -30.49 -4.10
C THR A 715 -18.93 -31.97 -4.02
N ARG A 716 -17.83 -32.36 -4.68
CA ARG A 716 -17.22 -33.68 -4.46
C ARG A 716 -16.30 -33.65 -3.24
N GLN A 717 -15.86 -34.80 -2.76
CA GLN A 717 -14.88 -34.85 -1.68
C GLN A 717 -13.57 -34.17 -2.08
N TYR A 718 -13.02 -33.36 -1.18
CA TYR A 718 -11.72 -32.70 -1.32
C TYR A 718 -10.94 -32.84 0.00
N GLN A 719 -9.65 -32.53 -0.03
CA GLN A 719 -8.82 -32.52 1.17
C GLN A 719 -9.15 -31.29 2.00
N GLU A 720 -9.73 -31.51 3.18
CA GLU A 720 -10.08 -30.48 4.15
C GLU A 720 -8.85 -30.12 5.00
N VAL A 721 -8.55 -28.83 5.06
CA VAL A 721 -7.45 -28.23 5.84
C VAL A 721 -7.94 -26.95 6.53
N GLU A 722 -7.18 -26.37 7.45
CA GLU A 722 -7.51 -25.03 7.95
C GLU A 722 -7.26 -23.96 6.87
N LEU A 723 -7.92 -22.80 7.00
CA LEU A 723 -7.87 -21.76 5.95
C LEU A 723 -6.44 -21.25 5.69
N GLU A 724 -5.62 -21.17 6.73
CA GLU A 724 -4.21 -20.78 6.68
C GLU A 724 -3.30 -21.85 6.06
N GLU A 725 -3.71 -23.14 6.10
CA GLU A 725 -2.91 -24.30 5.68
C GLU A 725 -3.11 -24.66 4.20
N VAL A 726 -4.10 -24.05 3.53
CA VAL A 726 -4.41 -24.34 2.11
C VAL A 726 -3.18 -24.20 1.21
N ALA A 727 -2.35 -23.19 1.43
CA ALA A 727 -1.19 -22.95 0.58
C ALA A 727 -0.14 -24.07 0.71
N GLU A 728 0.12 -24.52 1.94
CA GLU A 728 1.09 -25.57 2.23
C GLU A 728 0.74 -26.88 1.51
N ASP A 729 -0.53 -27.28 1.55
CA ASP A 729 -0.99 -28.52 0.90
C ASP A 729 -1.11 -28.39 -0.63
N VAL A 730 -1.32 -27.18 -1.15
CA VAL A 730 -1.34 -26.92 -2.60
C VAL A 730 0.08 -26.91 -3.18
N GLU A 731 1.07 -26.36 -2.47
CA GLU A 731 2.45 -26.15 -2.95
C GLU A 731 3.10 -27.44 -3.49
N TYR A 732 3.01 -28.54 -2.73
CA TYR A 732 3.77 -29.76 -3.01
C TYR A 732 3.11 -30.69 -4.04
N VAL A 733 1.87 -30.42 -4.44
CA VAL A 733 1.09 -31.31 -5.30
C VAL A 733 0.86 -30.62 -6.64
N GLN A 734 1.66 -30.96 -7.65
CA GLN A 734 1.68 -30.30 -8.96
C GLN A 734 0.28 -30.13 -9.63
N GLY A 735 -0.62 -31.08 -9.41
CA GLY A 735 -1.98 -31.08 -9.92
C GLY A 735 -3.05 -30.49 -8.99
N ALA A 736 -2.65 -29.93 -7.86
CA ALA A 736 -3.57 -29.35 -6.89
C ALA A 736 -4.17 -28.03 -7.36
N ILE A 737 -5.40 -27.81 -6.92
CA ILE A 737 -6.13 -26.56 -6.99
C ILE A 737 -6.85 -26.38 -5.65
N GLY A 738 -6.73 -25.20 -5.07
CA GLY A 738 -7.42 -24.84 -3.84
C GLY A 738 -7.97 -23.44 -3.87
N PHE A 739 -8.67 -23.06 -2.81
CA PHE A 739 -9.18 -21.71 -2.60
C PHE A 739 -8.96 -21.29 -1.15
N MET A 740 -8.69 -20.01 -0.94
CA MET A 740 -8.38 -19.43 0.37
C MET A 740 -8.83 -17.97 0.40
N ASP A 741 -8.70 -17.29 1.54
CA ASP A 741 -8.89 -15.84 1.61
C ASP A 741 -7.67 -15.08 1.06
N TYR A 742 -7.88 -13.82 0.68
CA TYR A 742 -6.84 -13.00 0.09
C TYR A 742 -5.69 -12.66 1.05
N ALA A 743 -5.92 -12.55 2.36
CA ALA A 743 -4.87 -12.20 3.31
C ALA A 743 -3.87 -13.34 3.49
N ASN A 744 -4.36 -14.58 3.59
CA ASN A 744 -3.51 -15.77 3.62
C ASN A 744 -2.80 -15.98 2.26
N PHE A 745 -3.46 -15.69 1.13
CA PHE A 745 -2.80 -15.73 -0.19
C PHE A 745 -1.62 -14.75 -0.29
N LEU A 746 -1.78 -13.52 0.21
CA LEU A 746 -0.69 -12.53 0.24
C LEU A 746 0.51 -13.01 1.05
N SER A 747 0.26 -13.72 2.16
CA SER A 747 1.30 -14.27 3.01
C SER A 747 2.00 -15.48 2.36
N ALA A 748 1.27 -16.25 1.57
CA ALA A 748 1.75 -17.46 0.88
C ALA A 748 2.13 -17.23 -0.60
N ALA A 749 2.33 -15.97 -1.03
CA ALA A 749 2.65 -15.62 -2.41
C ALA A 749 4.00 -16.22 -2.89
N ASP A 750 4.85 -16.65 -1.96
CA ASP A 750 6.10 -17.36 -2.25
C ASP A 750 5.92 -18.86 -2.51
N GLU A 751 4.81 -19.46 -2.07
CA GLU A 751 4.53 -20.91 -2.14
C GLU A 751 3.57 -21.25 -3.30
N VAL A 752 2.48 -20.50 -3.40
CA VAL A 752 1.42 -20.71 -4.39
C VAL A 752 1.28 -19.53 -5.33
N ARG A 753 0.54 -19.72 -6.43
CA ARG A 753 0.09 -18.61 -7.28
C ARG A 753 -1.42 -18.68 -7.47
N ALA A 754 -2.04 -17.52 -7.61
CA ALA A 754 -3.43 -17.47 -8.04
C ALA A 754 -3.57 -17.77 -9.54
N ILE A 755 -4.74 -18.28 -9.92
CA ILE A 755 -5.18 -18.34 -11.31
C ILE A 755 -6.11 -17.15 -11.61
N GLN A 756 -6.14 -16.72 -12.87
CA GLN A 756 -7.11 -15.74 -13.32
C GLN A 756 -8.48 -16.40 -13.52
N ILE A 757 -9.55 -15.64 -13.29
CA ILE A 757 -10.92 -16.10 -13.47
C ILE A 757 -11.57 -15.30 -14.59
N ASP A 758 -12.17 -16.00 -15.54
CA ASP A 758 -13.00 -15.42 -16.59
C ASP A 758 -14.49 -15.63 -16.28
N SER A 759 -15.15 -14.53 -15.92
CA SER A 759 -16.58 -14.48 -15.62
C SER A 759 -17.41 -13.92 -16.78
N GLY A 760 -16.84 -13.93 -18.00
CA GLY A 760 -17.41 -13.33 -19.21
C GLY A 760 -16.87 -11.95 -19.54
N PHE A 761 -15.89 -11.45 -18.77
CA PHE A 761 -15.22 -10.16 -18.97
C PHE A 761 -13.73 -10.32 -19.29
N GLY A 762 -13.28 -11.55 -19.58
CA GLY A 762 -11.88 -11.88 -19.74
C GLY A 762 -11.24 -12.30 -18.42
N CYS A 763 -9.97 -12.71 -18.50
CA CYS A 763 -9.24 -13.27 -17.39
C CYS A 763 -8.77 -12.19 -16.42
N VAL A 764 -9.27 -12.24 -15.18
CA VAL A 764 -8.96 -11.26 -14.13
C VAL A 764 -8.22 -11.96 -13.00
N GLU A 765 -7.13 -11.37 -12.51
CA GLU A 765 -6.36 -11.90 -11.38
C GLU A 765 -6.94 -11.41 -10.04
N PRO A 766 -6.94 -12.23 -8.97
CA PRO A 766 -7.34 -11.74 -7.66
C PRO A 766 -6.29 -10.79 -7.09
N ASN A 767 -6.65 -9.53 -6.96
CA ASN A 767 -5.86 -8.56 -6.23
C ASN A 767 -6.72 -7.49 -5.55
N ALA A 768 -6.12 -6.73 -4.63
CA ALA A 768 -6.79 -5.65 -3.92
C ALA A 768 -7.42 -4.59 -4.84
N LEU A 769 -6.92 -4.40 -6.07
CA LEU A 769 -7.47 -3.45 -7.05
C LEU A 769 -8.72 -4.00 -7.75
N THR A 770 -8.76 -5.31 -8.02
CA THR A 770 -9.94 -5.97 -8.59
C THR A 770 -11.05 -6.17 -7.55
N ALA A 771 -10.69 -6.15 -6.27
CA ALA A 771 -11.65 -6.26 -5.19
C ALA A 771 -12.65 -5.10 -5.22
N GLY A 772 -13.94 -5.39 -5.37
CA GLY A 772 -14.99 -4.37 -5.46
C GLY A 772 -15.26 -3.78 -6.84
N THR A 773 -14.48 -4.15 -7.86
CA THR A 773 -14.71 -3.68 -9.25
C THR A 773 -15.84 -4.42 -9.96
N GLY A 774 -16.32 -5.53 -9.38
CA GLY A 774 -17.22 -6.47 -10.03
C GLY A 774 -16.53 -7.39 -11.06
N MET A 775 -15.27 -7.14 -11.42
CA MET A 775 -14.56 -7.91 -12.44
C MET A 775 -14.15 -9.31 -11.98
N TYR A 776 -14.08 -9.54 -10.66
CA TYR A 776 -13.75 -10.84 -10.07
C TYR A 776 -14.98 -11.55 -9.47
N LEU A 777 -16.20 -11.15 -9.87
CA LEU A 777 -17.43 -11.84 -9.47
C LEU A 777 -17.48 -13.26 -10.03
N PRO A 778 -18.08 -14.23 -9.34
CA PRO A 778 -18.73 -14.13 -8.02
C PRO A 778 -17.77 -14.24 -6.83
N LEU A 779 -16.46 -14.40 -7.07
CA LEU A 779 -15.45 -14.64 -6.03
C LEU A 779 -14.94 -13.37 -5.33
N CYS A 780 -15.47 -12.21 -5.71
CA CYS A 780 -15.28 -10.97 -4.98
C CYS A 780 -16.59 -10.18 -4.84
N LYS A 781 -17.00 -9.86 -3.60
CA LYS A 781 -18.19 -9.04 -3.36
C LYS A 781 -18.04 -8.09 -2.16
N PRO A 782 -18.71 -6.92 -2.18
CA PRO A 782 -18.79 -6.03 -1.04
C PRO A 782 -19.67 -6.57 0.09
N LEU A 783 -19.26 -6.24 1.31
CA LEU A 783 -19.94 -6.54 2.55
C LEU A 783 -20.25 -5.25 3.29
N TYR A 784 -21.42 -5.22 3.92
CA TYR A 784 -22.00 -4.02 4.49
C TYR A 784 -22.37 -4.20 5.95
N ILE A 785 -22.44 -3.09 6.66
CA ILE A 785 -23.11 -3.01 7.94
C ILE A 785 -24.08 -1.82 7.93
N TYR A 786 -25.27 -2.02 8.45
CA TYR A 786 -26.29 -0.98 8.60
C TYR A 786 -26.53 -0.72 10.07
N ALA A 787 -26.66 0.55 10.44
CA ALA A 787 -27.01 0.97 11.79
C ALA A 787 -28.31 1.77 11.79
N SER A 788 -29.14 1.57 12.81
CA SER A 788 -30.33 2.40 13.03
C SER A 788 -29.91 3.81 13.42
N LYS A 789 -30.44 4.83 12.72
CA LYS A 789 -30.17 6.25 13.02
C LYS A 789 -30.64 6.62 14.42
N GLU A 790 -31.73 5.99 14.88
CA GLU A 790 -32.25 6.16 16.24
C GLU A 790 -31.31 5.51 17.25
N SER A 791 -30.87 4.26 17.00
CA SER A 791 -29.96 3.55 17.90
C SER A 791 -28.59 4.20 18.01
N LEU A 792 -28.11 4.90 16.97
CA LEU A 792 -26.86 5.68 17.03
C LEU A 792 -26.88 6.81 18.07
N ARG A 793 -28.05 7.16 18.63
CA ARG A 793 -28.17 8.09 19.76
C ARG A 793 -27.97 7.43 21.12
N LYS A 794 -27.92 6.09 21.19
CA LYS A 794 -27.62 5.34 22.41
C LYS A 794 -26.10 5.34 22.66
N PRO A 795 -25.60 5.68 23.87
CA PRO A 795 -24.17 5.71 24.18
C PRO A 795 -23.39 4.45 23.81
N GLY A 796 -23.94 3.26 24.10
CA GLY A 796 -23.30 1.98 23.81
C GLY A 796 -23.14 1.72 22.31
N VAL A 797 -24.19 1.96 21.52
CA VAL A 797 -24.18 1.77 20.06
C VAL A 797 -23.25 2.79 19.41
N ALA A 798 -23.32 4.05 19.83
CA ALA A 798 -22.43 5.10 19.33
C ALA A 798 -20.95 4.80 19.59
N ALA A 799 -20.61 4.35 20.80
CA ALA A 799 -19.26 3.97 21.16
C ALA A 799 -18.77 2.78 20.33
N PHE A 800 -19.59 1.74 20.17
CA PHE A 800 -19.23 0.56 19.39
C PHE A 800 -19.05 0.89 17.90
N MET A 801 -20.00 1.63 17.29
CA MET A 801 -19.91 2.00 15.87
C MET A 801 -18.73 2.93 15.57
N ARG A 802 -18.41 3.88 16.48
CA ARG A 802 -17.19 4.69 16.36
C ARG A 802 -15.95 3.82 16.37
N TYR A 803 -15.84 2.93 17.35
CA TYR A 803 -14.71 2.01 17.44
C TYR A 803 -14.60 1.09 16.22
N TYR A 804 -15.72 0.54 15.75
CA TYR A 804 -15.77 -0.31 14.57
C TYR A 804 -15.22 0.45 13.35
N MET A 805 -15.74 1.65 13.05
CA MET A 805 -15.28 2.41 11.89
C MET A 805 -13.86 2.95 12.02
N GLU A 806 -13.43 3.35 13.21
CA GLU A 806 -12.06 3.80 13.49
C GLU A 806 -11.04 2.66 13.29
N ASN A 807 -11.42 1.42 13.65
CA ASN A 807 -10.56 0.24 13.57
C ASN A 807 -10.92 -0.68 12.38
N GLN A 808 -11.69 -0.17 11.40
CA GLN A 808 -12.31 -0.99 10.36
C GLN A 808 -11.30 -1.90 9.65
N ARG A 809 -10.15 -1.36 9.23
CA ARG A 809 -9.08 -2.13 8.56
C ARG A 809 -8.56 -3.26 9.44
N GLN A 810 -8.21 -2.97 10.70
CA GLN A 810 -7.66 -3.97 11.60
C GLN A 810 -8.70 -5.07 11.91
N VAL A 811 -9.97 -4.69 12.04
CA VAL A 811 -11.08 -5.62 12.25
C VAL A 811 -11.25 -6.53 11.04
N THR A 812 -11.27 -6.00 9.82
CA THR A 812 -11.46 -6.78 8.60
C THR A 812 -10.26 -7.70 8.32
N ASP A 813 -9.05 -7.20 8.51
CA ASP A 813 -7.82 -7.97 8.28
C ASP A 813 -7.76 -9.16 9.26
N ARG A 814 -8.08 -8.93 10.55
CA ARG A 814 -8.17 -10.00 11.56
C ARG A 814 -9.33 -10.96 11.34
N ALA A 815 -10.36 -10.54 10.62
CA ALA A 815 -11.48 -11.39 10.25
C ALA A 815 -11.24 -12.14 8.93
N HIS A 816 -10.06 -11.99 8.30
CA HIS A 816 -9.71 -12.59 7.00
C HIS A 816 -10.51 -12.06 5.81
N PHE A 817 -10.90 -10.77 5.85
CA PHE A 817 -11.55 -10.07 4.73
C PHE A 817 -10.70 -8.91 4.24
N VAL A 818 -10.93 -8.48 2.99
CA VAL A 818 -10.20 -7.34 2.41
C VAL A 818 -10.83 -6.04 2.90
N ALA A 819 -10.09 -5.26 3.67
CA ALA A 819 -10.51 -3.92 4.08
C ALA A 819 -10.86 -3.03 2.87
N ARG A 820 -11.80 -2.09 3.06
CA ARG A 820 -12.03 -1.03 2.07
C ARG A 820 -10.83 -0.09 1.98
N ASP A 821 -10.81 0.71 0.92
CA ASP A 821 -9.79 1.73 0.75
C ASP A 821 -9.90 2.83 1.82
N ASP A 822 -8.83 3.59 2.01
CA ASP A 822 -8.76 4.62 3.05
C ASP A 822 -9.83 5.71 2.87
N ALA A 823 -10.29 5.96 1.63
CA ALA A 823 -11.32 6.96 1.38
C ALA A 823 -12.66 6.47 1.94
N THR A 824 -13.10 5.26 1.58
CA THR A 824 -14.33 4.67 2.14
C THR A 824 -14.26 4.54 3.67
N ILE A 825 -13.11 4.17 4.24
CA ILE A 825 -12.94 4.10 5.71
C ILE A 825 -13.08 5.49 6.35
N ARG A 826 -12.43 6.52 5.78
CA ARG A 826 -12.56 7.90 6.29
C ARG A 826 -13.99 8.40 6.19
N ASP A 827 -14.68 8.11 5.09
CA ASP A 827 -16.07 8.52 4.88
C ASP A 827 -17.01 7.81 5.87
N ASN A 828 -16.82 6.49 6.07
CA ASN A 828 -17.55 5.73 7.09
C ASN A 828 -17.38 6.35 8.49
N LEU A 829 -16.13 6.67 8.86
CA LEU A 829 -15.82 7.28 10.14
C LEU A 829 -16.41 8.69 10.28
N ALA A 830 -16.34 9.52 9.23
CA ALA A 830 -16.92 10.85 9.22
C ALA A 830 -18.46 10.81 9.39
N ILE A 831 -19.13 9.89 8.69
CA ILE A 831 -20.58 9.68 8.81
C ILE A 831 -20.95 9.25 10.23
N VAL A 832 -20.27 8.24 10.79
CA VAL A 832 -20.53 7.77 12.16
C VAL A 832 -20.27 8.88 13.18
N ASN A 833 -19.19 9.65 13.05
CA ASN A 833 -18.87 10.74 13.96
C ASN A 833 -19.92 11.85 13.89
N GLY A 834 -20.37 12.23 12.70
CA GLY A 834 -21.45 13.21 12.53
C GLY A 834 -22.77 12.73 13.13
N MET A 835 -23.14 11.47 12.92
CA MET A 835 -24.39 10.90 13.46
C MET A 835 -24.37 10.67 14.97
N THR A 836 -23.18 10.49 15.55
CA THR A 836 -23.00 10.27 17.00
C THR A 836 -22.52 11.50 17.75
N ALA A 837 -22.41 12.65 17.08
CA ALA A 837 -22.06 13.92 17.71
C ALA A 837 -23.07 14.28 18.81
N GLY A 838 -22.57 14.70 19.97
CA GLY A 838 -23.37 15.07 21.14
C GLY A 838 -23.91 13.89 21.96
N VAL A 839 -23.64 12.63 21.57
CA VAL A 839 -24.02 11.46 22.37
C VAL A 839 -23.08 11.31 23.56
N GLU A 840 -23.63 11.21 24.77
CA GLU A 840 -22.87 11.05 26.00
C GLU A 840 -21.93 9.84 25.96
N ALA A 841 -20.79 9.94 26.63
CA ALA A 841 -19.87 8.81 26.78
C ALA A 841 -20.49 7.73 27.68
N VAL A 842 -20.19 6.46 27.36
CA VAL A 842 -20.58 5.34 28.23
C VAL A 842 -19.86 5.48 29.56
N ARG A 843 -20.61 5.57 30.66
CA ARG A 843 -20.04 5.59 32.01
C ARG A 843 -19.38 4.23 32.28
N THR A 844 -18.09 4.26 32.60
CA THR A 844 -17.25 3.09 32.91
C THR A 844 -17.67 2.39 34.18
#